data_AF-A0A671XMU2-F1
#
_entry.id   AF-A0A671XMU2-F1
#
_cell.length_a   1.000
_cell.length_b   1.000
_cell.length_c   1.000
_cell.angle_alpha   90.00
_cell.angle_beta   90.00
_cell.angle_gamma   90.00
#
_symmetry.space_group_name_H-M   'P 1'
#
loop_
_entity.id
_entity.type
_entity.pdbx_description
1 polymer ?
#
loop_
_entity_poly.entity_id
_entity_poly.type
_entity_poly.pdbx_seq_one_letter_code
_entity_poly.pdbx_strand_id
1 'polypeptide(L)'
;MSLTYLSIHLPEKRFRTQLEGTTNHACTLPFDHFLYWCECYKDVQWKWLFSSSNMETRRLLQTSLTVLILLTSSYGGHSKSKPAVKMDQALLTFHNQLTEEVQVFYTSDYCYECVYQHLATVKPNNSNASVVSTKFTLTMRVDSQTRNESLCRWSQTYGEGGYFSVRIQMSEATSDPSCIHKVDKTPNNAYLPVLVAALSLAVIALLFVVVPFICRRRRTSKFIETICCQGPQNSLDNDGPHASEAEHNTTEAKPKRLRSLDTFRGFSLTVMVFVNYGGGGYWFFQHAPWNGLTVADLVMPWFVFIIGTSVMLAFRSMQRRGVSRLQLLRKITWRTVVLLMLGFCFLNYSPRDGPLSWSWLRIPGVLQRLGFTYFVLSLLQTFWGQREIPLTAHHWWNPIQDVVLYWPQWLIIILLETLWLCITFLMPVPNCPTGYLGAGGIGDNGLYPNCTGGAAGYVDRWMFGDNMFRYPTCKEMYHTTQPFDPEGVLGTINSIVMGFLGMQAGKIIIYYKGMNCHILCRFLVWAIILGIFAAILTKCTRDGGFIPVNKNLWSLSYVMCMGCFSFLLLGGMYFVTDVKGWWAGRPFVYPGMNSIFVYVGHSLLGFYFPFSWEMRFQASHWEWLFQSLWGTALWVLIAYLLYRKKFFLKI
;
A
#
# COMPACT_ATOMS: atom_id res chain seq x y z
N MET A 1 53.65 12.04 21.71
CA MET A 1 54.34 13.08 20.94
C MET A 1 53.25 13.94 20.31
N SER A 2 52.59 14.80 21.10
CA SER A 2 52.91 16.23 21.33
C SER A 2 52.43 17.06 20.13
N LEU A 3 51.65 18.13 20.21
CA LEU A 3 50.98 18.96 21.24
C LEU A 3 50.11 19.90 20.34
N THR A 4 48.94 20.45 20.70
CA THR A 4 48.76 21.50 21.71
C THR A 4 47.26 21.87 21.75
N TYR A 5 46.70 21.94 22.97
CA TYR A 5 45.40 22.53 23.30
C TYR A 5 45.58 24.02 23.65
N LEU A 6 44.58 24.86 23.36
CA LEU A 6 44.49 26.22 23.91
C LEU A 6 43.33 26.29 24.92
N SER A 7 43.66 26.57 26.18
CA SER A 7 42.76 26.95 27.28
C SER A 7 42.99 28.42 27.61
N ILE A 8 41.93 29.14 27.98
CA ILE A 8 42.00 30.50 28.55
C ILE A 8 41.32 30.47 29.93
N HIS A 9 41.99 31.06 30.92
CA HIS A 9 41.69 30.99 32.35
C HIS A 9 41.47 32.39 32.96
N LEU A 10 40.35 32.54 33.68
CA LEU A 10 40.19 33.07 35.06
C LEU A 10 40.33 34.60 35.35
N PRO A 11 39.65 35.14 36.39
CA PRO A 11 39.92 34.79 37.81
C PRO A 11 38.74 34.63 38.78
N GLU A 12 39.09 33.96 39.88
CA GLU A 12 38.34 33.51 41.04
C GLU A 12 38.48 34.52 42.21
N LYS A 13 37.42 34.74 43.00
CA LYS A 13 37.54 35.19 44.40
C LYS A 13 36.51 34.48 45.31
N ARG A 14 37.06 34.07 46.45
CA ARG A 14 36.65 33.13 47.49
C ARG A 14 35.76 33.81 48.56
N PHE A 15 34.83 33.08 49.20
CA PHE A 15 34.74 32.90 50.68
C PHE A 15 33.56 31.98 51.09
N ARG A 16 33.87 31.04 52.01
CA ARG A 16 33.02 30.11 52.78
C ARG A 16 33.01 30.68 54.23
N THR A 17 31.95 30.66 55.06
CA THR A 17 31.44 29.55 55.92
C THR A 17 30.32 30.08 56.87
N GLN A 18 29.31 29.23 57.15
CA GLN A 18 28.63 28.87 58.44
C GLN A 18 28.41 29.92 59.58
N LEU A 19 27.35 29.92 60.42
CA LEU A 19 26.52 28.86 61.05
C LEU A 19 25.26 29.49 61.76
N GLU A 20 24.24 28.66 62.07
CA GLU A 20 23.14 28.79 63.09
C GLU A 20 22.09 29.92 62.92
N GLY A 21 20.77 29.76 63.10
CA GLY A 21 19.91 28.70 63.60
C GLY A 21 18.69 29.36 64.29
N THR A 22 17.46 29.14 63.83
CA THR A 22 16.21 29.17 64.64
C THR A 22 15.01 28.72 63.79
N THR A 23 14.09 28.06 64.47
CA THR A 23 13.01 27.19 63.99
C THR A 23 11.70 27.93 63.71
N ASN A 24 10.83 27.25 62.95
CA ASN A 24 9.38 27.42 62.79
C ASN A 24 8.88 28.53 61.85
N HIS A 25 8.55 28.17 60.60
CA HIS A 25 7.16 27.91 60.17
C HIS A 25 7.07 27.67 58.65
N ALA A 26 6.19 26.74 58.29
CA ALA A 26 5.41 26.65 57.04
C ALA A 26 6.04 26.09 55.75
N CYS A 27 5.47 24.94 55.38
CA CYS A 27 5.03 24.54 54.03
C CYS A 27 6.06 24.06 53.00
N THR A 28 6.24 22.74 53.00
CA THR A 28 6.64 21.91 51.86
C THR A 28 5.60 21.95 50.73
N LEU A 29 6.02 22.30 49.51
CA LEU A 29 5.39 21.93 48.24
C LEU A 29 6.49 21.79 47.18
N PRO A 30 6.45 20.75 46.32
CA PRO A 30 7.01 20.89 44.98
C PRO A 30 6.05 20.43 43.88
N PHE A 31 6.10 21.20 42.78
CA PHE A 31 5.80 20.80 41.40
C PHE A 31 4.37 20.33 41.07
N ASP A 32 3.50 21.31 40.80
CA ASP A 32 2.42 21.20 39.80
C ASP A 32 2.07 22.60 39.31
N HIS A 33 2.42 22.96 38.07
CA HIS A 33 1.85 24.12 37.39
C HIS A 33 2.08 24.06 35.87
N PHE A 34 1.19 23.36 35.14
CA PHE A 34 0.91 23.67 33.74
C PHE A 34 -0.52 23.24 33.36
N LEU A 35 -1.49 23.86 34.02
CA LEU A 35 -2.90 23.82 33.66
C LEU A 35 -3.53 25.06 34.29
N TYR A 36 -3.91 26.06 33.49
CA TYR A 36 -5.09 26.91 33.70
C TYR A 36 -5.16 27.94 32.57
N TRP A 37 -6.03 27.69 31.60
CA TRP A 37 -6.86 28.72 30.95
C TRP A 37 -7.98 28.02 30.18
N CYS A 38 -9.08 27.71 30.89
CA CYS A 38 -10.40 27.44 30.31
C CYS A 38 -11.45 27.38 31.43
N GLU A 39 -11.90 28.55 31.89
CA GLU A 39 -13.19 28.72 32.55
C GLU A 39 -13.96 29.79 31.79
N CYS A 40 -14.97 29.35 31.02
CA CYS A 40 -16.22 30.02 30.67
C CYS A 40 -16.74 29.50 29.32
N TYR A 41 -17.37 28.31 29.34
CA TYR A 41 -18.59 28.01 28.56
C TYR A 41 -19.10 26.63 28.98
N LYS A 42 -19.84 26.58 30.09
CA LYS A 42 -20.81 25.52 30.35
C LYS A 42 -22.14 26.07 29.88
N ASP A 43 -22.77 25.45 28.88
CA ASP A 43 -24.12 24.96 29.14
C ASP A 43 -24.62 23.83 28.23
N VAL A 44 -25.26 22.88 28.93
CA VAL A 44 -26.25 21.85 28.56
C VAL A 44 -26.01 20.98 27.31
N GLN A 45 -25.28 19.85 27.47
CA GLN A 45 -25.68 18.55 26.86
C GLN A 45 -24.98 17.28 27.37
N TRP A 46 -24.21 17.32 28.47
CA TRP A 46 -23.36 16.19 28.90
C TRP A 46 -23.71 15.52 30.24
N LYS A 47 -24.92 15.70 30.77
CA LYS A 47 -25.32 15.14 32.09
C LYS A 47 -26.05 13.78 32.06
N TRP A 48 -25.89 12.99 30.99
CA TRP A 48 -26.53 11.65 30.89
C TRP A 48 -25.59 10.50 30.52
N LEU A 49 -24.26 10.68 30.57
CA LEU A 49 -23.29 9.64 30.19
C LEU A 49 -22.32 9.18 31.30
N PHE A 50 -22.44 9.72 32.51
CA PHE A 50 -21.62 9.31 33.65
C PHE A 50 -22.44 9.24 34.94
N SER A 51 -23.53 8.46 34.91
CA SER A 51 -24.13 7.95 36.14
C SER A 51 -23.66 6.52 36.38
N SER A 52 -23.30 6.28 37.63
CA SER A 52 -22.75 5.04 38.18
C SER A 52 -23.63 3.83 37.91
N SER A 53 -23.22 2.95 36.98
CA SER A 53 -23.52 1.51 36.98
C SER A 53 -22.87 0.83 35.77
N ASN A 54 -21.65 0.30 35.92
CA ASN A 54 -21.19 -0.91 35.22
C ASN A 54 -19.74 -1.25 35.60
N MET A 55 -19.59 -1.71 36.84
CA MET A 55 -18.36 -2.38 37.28
C MET A 55 -18.22 -3.80 36.67
N GLU A 56 -19.31 -4.35 36.14
CA GLU A 56 -19.39 -5.71 35.57
C GLU A 56 -18.80 -5.82 34.15
N THR A 57 -18.83 -4.74 33.36
CA THR A 57 -18.32 -4.76 31.98
C THR A 57 -16.78 -4.76 31.91
N ARG A 58 -16.08 -4.27 32.96
CA ARG A 58 -14.61 -4.33 33.04
C ARG A 58 -14.10 -5.74 33.36
N ARG A 59 -14.83 -6.51 34.18
CA ARG A 59 -14.48 -7.91 34.49
C ARG A 59 -14.60 -8.81 33.26
N LEU A 60 -15.67 -8.66 32.48
CA LEU A 60 -15.88 -9.44 31.25
C LEU A 60 -14.84 -9.16 30.15
N LEU A 61 -14.37 -7.90 30.02
CA LEU A 61 -13.30 -7.56 29.08
C LEU A 61 -11.93 -8.06 29.54
N GLN A 62 -11.66 -8.10 30.85
CA GLN A 62 -10.42 -8.65 31.40
C GLN A 62 -10.38 -10.18 31.32
N THR A 63 -11.50 -10.88 31.54
CA THR A 63 -11.58 -12.35 31.41
C THR A 63 -11.47 -12.82 29.96
N SER A 64 -12.02 -12.09 28.99
CA SER A 64 -11.88 -12.45 27.56
C SER A 64 -10.45 -12.22 27.03
N LEU A 65 -9.72 -11.24 27.58
CA LEU A 65 -8.32 -10.98 27.20
C LEU A 65 -7.36 -12.00 27.83
N THR A 66 -7.64 -12.50 29.03
CA THR A 66 -6.81 -13.53 29.69
C THR A 66 -7.02 -14.92 29.09
N VAL A 67 -8.23 -15.25 28.63
CA VAL A 67 -8.49 -16.53 27.92
C VAL A 67 -7.83 -16.57 26.54
N LEU A 68 -7.69 -15.42 25.85
CA LEU A 68 -6.97 -15.35 24.56
C LEU A 68 -5.44 -15.47 24.72
N ILE A 69 -4.89 -15.08 25.87
CA ILE A 69 -3.45 -15.16 26.18
C ILE A 69 -3.06 -16.55 26.73
N LEU A 70 -3.99 -17.28 27.36
CA LEU A 70 -3.73 -18.61 27.92
C LEU A 70 -3.82 -19.76 26.92
N LEU A 71 -4.43 -19.56 25.74
CA LEU A 71 -4.54 -20.60 24.70
C LEU A 71 -3.32 -20.69 23.76
N THR A 72 -2.30 -19.83 23.92
CA THR A 72 -1.08 -19.85 23.09
C THR A 72 0.17 -20.36 23.83
N SER A 73 0.04 -20.77 25.10
CA SER A 73 1.17 -21.23 25.91
C SER A 73 1.02 -22.69 26.33
N SER A 74 1.10 -23.59 25.35
CA SER A 74 1.56 -24.96 25.62
C SER A 74 1.91 -25.60 24.28
N TYR A 75 3.21 -25.70 23.99
CA TYR A 75 3.86 -26.82 23.28
C TYR A 75 5.31 -26.40 22.99
N GLY A 76 6.21 -26.78 23.89
CA GLY A 76 7.64 -26.52 23.76
C GLY A 76 8.46 -27.65 24.36
N GLY A 77 8.27 -28.87 23.86
CA GLY A 77 9.13 -30.01 24.18
C GLY A 77 10.49 -29.84 23.50
N HIS A 78 11.56 -29.70 24.29
CA HIS A 78 12.93 -29.73 23.83
C HIS A 78 13.29 -31.10 23.24
N SER A 79 13.72 -31.12 21.98
CA SER A 79 14.46 -32.25 21.39
C SER A 79 15.60 -31.74 20.52
N LYS A 80 16.70 -32.49 20.52
CA LYS A 80 18.06 -32.10 20.12
C LYS A 80 18.18 -31.55 18.68
N SER A 81 18.84 -30.40 18.58
CA SER A 81 19.65 -29.88 17.45
C SER A 81 19.17 -30.18 16.02
N LYS A 82 17.98 -29.69 15.65
CA LYS A 82 17.62 -29.45 14.24
C LYS A 82 17.72 -27.94 13.95
N PRO A 83 18.05 -27.50 12.72
CA PRO A 83 18.12 -26.09 12.37
C PRO A 83 16.80 -25.39 12.72
N ALA A 84 16.88 -24.23 13.38
CA ALA A 84 15.70 -23.42 13.66
C ALA A 84 15.14 -22.87 12.34
N VAL A 85 13.94 -23.33 11.96
CA VAL A 85 13.25 -22.92 10.74
C VAL A 85 12.54 -21.58 10.99
N LYS A 86 12.68 -20.62 10.07
CA LYS A 86 12.01 -19.31 10.17
C LYS A 86 10.62 -19.36 9.52
N MET A 87 9.87 -18.25 9.62
CA MET A 87 8.63 -18.05 8.86
C MET A 87 8.85 -18.30 7.36
N ASP A 88 7.85 -18.83 6.66
CA ASP A 88 7.91 -19.21 5.25
C ASP A 88 9.01 -20.23 4.89
N GLN A 89 9.45 -21.05 5.84
CA GLN A 89 10.48 -22.08 5.61
C GLN A 89 10.04 -23.47 6.04
N ALA A 90 10.62 -24.48 5.41
CA ALA A 90 10.51 -25.89 5.75
C ALA A 90 11.89 -26.55 5.75
N LEU A 91 12.06 -27.64 6.51
CA LEU A 91 13.29 -28.42 6.54
C LEU A 91 13.13 -29.69 5.71
N LEU A 92 13.99 -29.88 4.72
CA LEU A 92 14.04 -31.09 3.90
C LEU A 92 15.31 -31.86 4.21
N THR A 93 15.16 -33.15 4.54
CA THR A 93 16.29 -34.05 4.78
C THR A 93 16.33 -35.10 3.67
N PHE A 94 17.42 -35.10 2.91
CA PHE A 94 17.65 -36.08 1.85
C PHE A 94 18.48 -37.23 2.39
N HIS A 95 18.02 -38.45 2.23
CA HIS A 95 18.71 -39.68 2.62
C HIS A 95 19.10 -40.44 1.36
N ASN A 96 20.39 -40.57 1.12
CA ASN A 96 20.91 -41.32 -0.02
C ASN A 96 21.23 -42.76 0.40
N GLN A 97 20.47 -43.73 -0.12
CA GLN A 97 20.71 -45.17 0.09
C GLN A 97 21.40 -45.82 -1.11
N LEU A 98 21.76 -45.03 -2.12
CA LEU A 98 22.54 -45.49 -3.26
C LEU A 98 24.03 -45.53 -2.89
N THR A 99 24.79 -46.31 -3.67
CA THR A 99 26.24 -46.43 -3.54
C THR A 99 27.01 -45.27 -4.16
N GLU A 100 26.33 -44.37 -4.87
CA GLU A 100 26.91 -43.23 -5.59
C GLU A 100 26.47 -41.88 -5.00
N GLU A 101 27.27 -40.84 -5.28
CA GLU A 101 26.98 -39.47 -4.83
C GLU A 101 25.88 -38.84 -5.71
N VAL A 102 24.95 -38.15 -5.04
CA VAL A 102 23.77 -37.59 -5.68
C VAL A 102 23.70 -36.10 -5.41
N GLN A 103 23.34 -35.32 -6.44
CA GLN A 103 23.12 -33.88 -6.36
C GLN A 103 21.64 -33.56 -6.47
N VAL A 104 21.17 -32.71 -5.56
CA VAL A 104 19.79 -32.25 -5.52
C VAL A 104 19.73 -30.82 -6.01
N PHE A 105 18.91 -30.59 -7.03
CA PHE A 105 18.62 -29.30 -7.59
C PHE A 105 17.17 -28.91 -7.39
N TYR A 106 16.89 -27.61 -7.38
CA TYR A 106 15.54 -27.09 -7.24
C TYR A 106 15.28 -25.88 -8.14
N THR A 107 14.01 -25.65 -8.44
CA THR A 107 13.51 -24.42 -9.04
C THR A 107 12.11 -24.14 -8.51
N SER A 108 11.66 -22.89 -8.60
CA SER A 108 10.34 -22.45 -8.16
C SER A 108 9.41 -22.27 -9.36
N ASP A 109 8.14 -22.66 -9.24
CA ASP A 109 7.11 -22.44 -10.28
C ASP A 109 6.82 -20.94 -10.54
N TYR A 110 7.16 -20.10 -9.57
CA TYR A 110 7.06 -18.64 -9.70
C TYR A 110 8.24 -18.05 -10.50
N CYS A 111 9.33 -18.80 -10.67
CA CYS A 111 10.47 -18.40 -11.47
C CYS A 111 10.24 -18.73 -12.95
N TYR A 112 10.05 -17.71 -13.78
CA TYR A 112 9.85 -17.92 -15.21
C TYR A 112 11.12 -18.43 -15.90
N GLU A 113 11.05 -19.64 -16.46
CA GLU A 113 12.14 -20.31 -17.19
C GLU A 113 13.49 -20.29 -16.46
N CYS A 114 13.49 -20.47 -15.15
CA CYS A 114 14.74 -20.38 -14.38
C CYS A 114 15.56 -21.67 -14.40
N VAL A 115 16.88 -21.50 -14.50
CA VAL A 115 17.86 -22.59 -14.38
C VAL A 115 17.78 -23.20 -12.97
N TYR A 116 17.82 -24.53 -12.91
CA TYR A 116 17.90 -25.29 -11.68
C TYR A 116 19.08 -24.84 -10.80
N GLN A 117 18.80 -24.55 -9.53
CA GLN A 117 19.80 -24.15 -8.55
C GLN A 117 20.22 -25.35 -7.70
N HIS A 118 21.50 -25.44 -7.35
CA HIS A 118 21.99 -26.49 -6.46
C HIS A 118 21.47 -26.28 -5.04
N LEU A 119 20.93 -27.34 -4.43
CA LEU A 119 20.38 -27.32 -3.06
C LEU A 119 21.25 -28.08 -2.06
N ALA A 120 21.69 -29.27 -2.44
CA ALA A 120 22.42 -30.17 -1.56
C ALA A 120 23.19 -31.22 -2.36
N THR A 121 24.32 -31.64 -1.81
CA THR A 121 25.06 -32.82 -2.25
C THR A 121 24.97 -33.87 -1.16
N VAL A 122 24.62 -35.11 -1.52
CA VAL A 122 24.38 -36.20 -0.57
C VAL A 122 25.26 -37.40 -0.91
N LYS A 123 26.25 -37.65 -0.04
CA LYS A 123 27.17 -38.79 -0.16
C LYS A 123 26.45 -40.14 0.05
N PRO A 124 27.00 -41.25 -0.46
CA PRO A 124 26.45 -42.60 -0.25
C PRO A 124 26.20 -42.90 1.23
N ASN A 125 25.06 -43.52 1.54
CA ASN A 125 24.64 -43.88 2.90
C ASN A 125 24.66 -42.71 3.92
N ASN A 126 24.55 -41.47 3.44
CA ASN A 126 24.53 -40.29 4.29
C ASN A 126 23.24 -39.48 4.09
N SER A 127 23.01 -38.54 4.99
CA SER A 127 21.91 -37.60 4.92
C SER A 127 22.37 -36.16 4.95
N ASN A 128 21.71 -35.31 4.18
CA ASN A 128 21.95 -33.86 4.21
C ASN A 128 20.62 -33.13 4.39
N ALA A 129 20.60 -32.10 5.23
CA ALA A 129 19.40 -31.33 5.53
C ALA A 129 19.54 -29.90 4.98
N SER A 130 18.57 -29.47 4.18
CA SER A 130 18.51 -28.13 3.60
C SER A 130 17.21 -27.44 3.95
N VAL A 131 17.27 -26.14 4.19
CA VAL A 131 16.09 -25.30 4.43
C VAL A 131 15.59 -24.77 3.08
N VAL A 132 14.29 -24.86 2.84
CA VAL A 132 13.65 -24.40 1.60
C VAL A 132 12.51 -23.44 1.89
N SER A 133 12.18 -22.60 0.91
CA SER A 133 11.04 -21.69 0.97
C SER A 133 9.71 -22.42 0.81
N THR A 134 8.68 -22.02 1.56
CA THR A 134 7.32 -22.56 1.48
C THR A 134 6.35 -21.65 0.75
N LYS A 135 6.82 -20.51 0.21
CA LYS A 135 5.96 -19.51 -0.45
C LYS A 135 5.32 -20.02 -1.75
N PHE A 136 6.07 -20.82 -2.50
CA PHE A 136 5.74 -21.25 -3.86
C PHE A 136 6.03 -22.74 -4.05
N THR A 137 5.51 -23.34 -5.11
CA THR A 137 5.75 -24.75 -5.40
C THR A 137 7.18 -24.93 -5.86
N LEU A 138 7.89 -25.89 -5.26
CA LEU A 138 9.25 -26.21 -5.65
C LEU A 138 9.25 -27.46 -6.52
N THR A 139 9.90 -27.36 -7.67
CA THR A 139 10.24 -28.50 -8.53
C THR A 139 11.65 -28.93 -8.22
N MET A 140 11.79 -30.15 -7.72
CA MET A 140 13.05 -30.75 -7.36
C MET A 140 13.50 -31.73 -8.44
N ARG A 141 14.80 -31.78 -8.67
CA ARG A 141 15.44 -32.71 -9.60
C ARG A 141 16.67 -33.30 -8.91
N VAL A 142 16.79 -34.62 -8.98
CA VAL A 142 17.88 -35.37 -8.36
C VAL A 142 18.68 -36.01 -9.46
N ASP A 143 19.94 -35.63 -9.58
CA ASP A 143 20.83 -36.10 -10.63
C ASP A 143 21.96 -36.94 -10.02
N SER A 144 22.30 -38.04 -10.71
CA SER A 144 23.46 -38.87 -10.37
C SER A 144 24.71 -38.30 -11.02
N GLN A 145 25.78 -38.16 -10.23
CA GLN A 145 27.06 -37.63 -10.73
C GLN A 145 27.77 -38.61 -11.68
N THR A 146 27.54 -39.91 -11.52
CA THR A 146 28.19 -40.98 -12.30
C THR A 146 27.46 -41.25 -13.61
N ARG A 147 26.11 -41.19 -13.61
CA ARG A 147 25.28 -41.53 -14.77
C ARG A 147 24.92 -40.34 -15.65
N ASN A 148 25.09 -39.10 -15.18
CA ASN A 148 24.60 -37.89 -15.86
C ASN A 148 23.09 -37.97 -16.22
N GLU A 149 22.33 -38.79 -15.50
CA GLU A 149 20.89 -38.99 -15.69
C GLU A 149 20.12 -38.47 -14.48
N SER A 150 18.92 -37.95 -14.74
CA SER A 150 18.00 -37.54 -13.68
C SER A 150 17.31 -38.76 -13.08
N LEU A 151 17.59 -39.02 -11.81
CA LEU A 151 17.03 -40.14 -11.04
C LEU A 151 15.55 -39.91 -10.72
N CYS A 152 15.22 -38.71 -10.23
CA CYS A 152 13.87 -38.37 -9.83
C CYS A 152 13.54 -36.91 -10.14
N ARG A 153 12.28 -36.65 -10.46
CA ARG A 153 11.72 -35.30 -10.59
C ARG A 153 10.34 -35.24 -9.97
N TRP A 154 10.11 -34.28 -9.09
CA TRP A 154 8.79 -34.04 -8.48
C TRP A 154 8.57 -32.56 -8.22
N SER A 155 7.30 -32.18 -8.11
CA SER A 155 6.90 -30.81 -7.76
C SER A 155 5.95 -30.86 -6.56
N GLN A 156 6.29 -30.13 -5.50
CA GLN A 156 5.49 -30.11 -4.28
C GLN A 156 5.54 -28.73 -3.60
N THR A 157 4.40 -28.31 -3.07
CA THR A 157 4.30 -27.13 -2.19
C THR A 157 4.49 -27.60 -0.74
N TYR A 158 5.56 -27.14 -0.10
CA TYR A 158 5.85 -27.46 1.29
C TYR A 158 5.14 -26.49 2.23
N GLY A 159 4.72 -26.96 3.42
CA GLY A 159 4.06 -26.13 4.42
C GLY A 159 5.03 -25.57 5.48
N GLU A 160 4.71 -24.39 6.00
CA GLU A 160 5.53 -23.67 7.00
C GLU A 160 5.82 -24.52 8.24
N GLY A 161 7.09 -24.55 8.66
CA GLY A 161 7.54 -25.24 9.87
C GLY A 161 7.45 -26.77 9.81
N GLY A 162 7.11 -27.33 8.65
CA GLY A 162 7.05 -28.77 8.38
C GLY A 162 8.43 -29.36 8.13
N TYR A 163 8.64 -30.60 8.60
CA TYR A 163 9.88 -31.35 8.38
C TYR A 163 9.58 -32.53 7.46
N PHE A 164 10.32 -32.61 6.36
CA PHE A 164 10.12 -33.58 5.31
C PHE A 164 11.40 -34.38 5.10
N SER A 165 11.29 -35.68 4.86
CA SER A 165 12.40 -36.53 4.44
C SER A 165 12.15 -37.15 3.08
N VAL A 166 13.19 -37.20 2.26
CA VAL A 166 13.17 -37.84 0.94
C VAL A 166 14.21 -38.95 0.95
N ARG A 167 13.77 -40.20 0.77
CA ARG A 167 14.67 -41.35 0.64
C ARG A 167 14.88 -41.66 -0.84
N ILE A 168 16.13 -41.68 -1.25
CA ILE A 168 16.56 -41.98 -2.60
C ILE A 168 17.08 -43.42 -2.59
N GLN A 169 16.32 -44.34 -3.19
CA GLN A 169 16.58 -45.79 -3.14
C GLN A 169 16.27 -46.44 -4.49
N MET A 170 16.88 -47.59 -4.77
CA MET A 170 16.55 -48.37 -5.96
C MET A 170 15.15 -49.00 -5.81
N SER A 171 14.30 -48.86 -6.82
CA SER A 171 12.99 -49.50 -6.85
C SER A 171 13.15 -51.01 -7.03
N GLU A 172 12.54 -51.80 -6.14
CA GLU A 172 12.52 -53.26 -6.23
C GLU A 172 11.72 -53.76 -7.46
N ALA A 173 10.82 -52.95 -8.01
CA ALA A 173 9.90 -53.35 -9.07
C ALA A 173 10.42 -53.08 -10.49
N THR A 174 11.25 -52.05 -10.68
CA THR A 174 11.67 -51.58 -12.03
C THR A 174 13.18 -51.47 -12.21
N SER A 175 13.98 -51.73 -11.17
CA SER A 175 15.43 -51.45 -11.15
C SER A 175 15.79 -49.99 -11.51
N ASP A 176 14.81 -49.10 -11.41
CA ASP A 176 14.99 -47.65 -11.55
C ASP A 176 15.09 -46.98 -10.18
N PRO A 177 15.83 -45.88 -10.05
CA PRO A 177 15.86 -45.09 -8.83
C PRO A 177 14.47 -44.52 -8.51
N SER A 178 14.06 -44.62 -7.24
CA SER A 178 12.80 -44.09 -6.72
C SER A 178 13.04 -43.14 -5.56
N CYS A 179 12.22 -42.09 -5.48
CA CYS A 179 12.27 -41.10 -4.42
C CYS A 179 10.99 -41.17 -3.57
N ILE A 180 11.12 -41.64 -2.34
CA ILE A 180 9.99 -41.81 -1.41
C ILE A 180 9.94 -40.61 -0.47
N HIS A 181 8.79 -39.94 -0.43
CA HIS A 181 8.53 -38.78 0.41
C HIS A 181 7.90 -39.18 1.73
N LYS A 182 8.41 -38.65 2.84
CA LYS A 182 7.85 -38.83 4.17
C LYS A 182 7.73 -37.49 4.89
N VAL A 183 6.62 -37.31 5.60
CA VAL A 183 6.40 -36.16 6.49
C VAL A 183 6.83 -36.58 7.89
N ASP A 184 7.92 -35.99 8.40
CA ASP A 184 8.41 -36.25 9.75
C ASP A 184 7.74 -35.36 10.80
N LYS A 185 7.38 -34.13 10.40
CA LYS A 185 6.60 -33.20 11.22
C LYS A 185 5.56 -32.51 10.35
N THR A 186 4.31 -32.56 10.76
CA THR A 186 3.20 -31.89 10.08
C THR A 186 3.42 -30.37 10.05
N PRO A 187 3.16 -29.70 8.92
CA PRO A 187 3.31 -28.25 8.82
C PRO A 187 2.25 -27.50 9.62
N ASN A 188 2.57 -26.27 10.00
CA ASN A 188 1.65 -25.35 10.66
C ASN A 188 0.70 -24.72 9.63
N ASN A 189 -0.52 -24.35 10.05
CA ASN A 189 -1.45 -23.63 9.19
C ASN A 189 -1.09 -22.13 9.14
N ALA A 190 -0.36 -21.72 8.11
CA ALA A 190 0.06 -20.33 7.91
C ALA A 190 -1.10 -19.35 7.71
N TYR A 191 -2.28 -19.80 7.26
CA TYR A 191 -3.43 -18.92 6.94
C TYR A 191 -4.39 -18.69 8.12
N LEU A 192 -4.24 -19.44 9.22
CA LEU A 192 -5.07 -19.30 10.41
C LEU A 192 -5.04 -17.86 11.03
N PRO A 193 -3.89 -17.17 11.15
CA PRO A 193 -3.84 -15.80 11.66
C PRO A 193 -4.68 -14.83 10.82
N VAL A 194 -4.62 -14.93 9.49
CA VAL A 194 -5.39 -14.08 8.58
C VAL A 194 -6.88 -14.33 8.71
N LEU A 195 -7.29 -15.59 8.84
CA LEU A 195 -8.70 -15.92 9.06
C LEU A 195 -9.23 -15.30 10.35
N VAL A 196 -8.49 -15.43 11.45
CA VAL A 196 -8.86 -14.84 12.75
C VAL A 196 -8.88 -13.31 12.68
N ALA A 197 -7.90 -12.70 12.03
CA ALA A 197 -7.88 -11.26 11.81
C ALA A 197 -9.07 -10.77 10.95
N ALA A 198 -9.41 -11.49 9.87
CA ALA A 198 -10.54 -11.14 9.02
C ALA A 198 -11.87 -11.24 9.75
N LEU A 199 -12.09 -12.32 10.53
CA LEU A 199 -13.29 -12.50 11.34
C LEU A 199 -13.41 -11.43 12.43
N SER A 200 -12.32 -11.09 13.12
CA SER A 200 -12.34 -10.04 14.14
C SER A 200 -12.64 -8.66 13.54
N LEU A 201 -12.05 -8.31 12.38
CA LEU A 201 -12.38 -7.07 11.67
C LEU A 201 -13.83 -7.04 11.19
N ALA A 202 -14.37 -8.17 10.71
CA ALA A 202 -15.77 -8.27 10.29
C ALA A 202 -16.73 -8.05 11.48
N VAL A 203 -16.42 -8.64 12.64
CA VAL A 203 -17.18 -8.40 13.89
C VAL A 203 -17.12 -6.93 14.29
N ILE A 204 -15.93 -6.31 14.26
CA ILE A 204 -15.76 -4.89 14.56
C ILE A 204 -16.58 -4.03 13.59
N ALA A 205 -16.52 -4.30 12.28
CA ALA A 205 -17.28 -3.59 11.27
C ALA A 205 -18.80 -3.74 11.48
N LEU A 206 -19.26 -4.96 11.79
CA LEU A 206 -20.66 -5.22 12.11
C LEU A 206 -21.11 -4.44 13.34
N LEU A 207 -20.31 -4.42 14.40
CA LEU A 207 -20.59 -3.62 15.60
C LEU A 207 -20.67 -2.12 15.26
N PHE A 208 -19.78 -1.61 14.41
CA PHE A 208 -19.82 -0.21 13.95
C PHE A 208 -21.09 0.14 13.15
N VAL A 209 -21.73 -0.83 12.50
CA VAL A 209 -22.99 -0.63 11.77
C VAL A 209 -24.20 -0.80 12.70
N VAL A 210 -24.21 -1.88 13.48
CA VAL A 210 -25.34 -2.29 14.33
C VAL A 210 -25.50 -1.36 15.53
N VAL A 211 -24.42 -0.94 16.20
CA VAL A 211 -24.51 -0.10 17.40
C VAL A 211 -25.19 1.25 17.11
N PRO A 212 -24.79 2.03 16.08
CA PRO A 212 -25.50 3.26 15.73
C PRO A 212 -26.94 3.00 15.27
N PHE A 213 -27.21 1.89 14.58
CA PHE A 213 -28.56 1.53 14.14
C PHE A 213 -29.49 1.27 15.33
N ILE A 214 -29.06 0.47 16.30
CA ILE A 214 -29.80 0.20 17.55
C ILE A 214 -29.97 1.50 18.36
N CYS A 215 -28.91 2.30 18.51
CA CYS A 215 -28.98 3.57 19.24
C CYS A 215 -29.94 4.56 18.59
N ARG A 216 -30.02 4.61 17.25
CA ARG A 216 -31.00 5.43 16.52
C ARG A 216 -32.42 4.90 16.74
N ARG A 217 -32.63 3.58 16.64
CA ARG A 217 -33.95 2.95 16.84
C ARG A 217 -34.47 3.12 18.28
N ARG A 218 -33.60 3.03 19.29
CA ARG A 218 -33.96 3.32 20.70
C ARG A 218 -34.28 4.80 20.94
N ARG A 219 -33.56 5.73 20.30
CA ARG A 219 -33.91 7.17 20.39
C ARG A 219 -35.24 7.48 19.73
N THR A 220 -35.52 6.92 18.55
CA THR A 220 -36.83 7.10 17.89
C THR A 220 -37.96 6.47 18.69
N SER A 221 -37.73 5.33 19.36
CA SER A 221 -38.70 4.73 20.29
C SER A 221 -38.99 5.65 21.48
N LYS A 222 -37.97 6.21 22.14
CA LYS A 222 -38.16 7.18 23.23
C LYS A 222 -38.83 8.47 22.76
N PHE A 223 -38.59 8.90 21.52
CA PHE A 223 -39.24 10.09 20.94
C PHE A 223 -40.72 9.83 20.63
N ILE A 224 -41.07 8.64 20.15
CA ILE A 224 -42.47 8.21 19.95
C ILE A 224 -43.20 8.07 21.29
N GLU A 225 -42.52 7.56 22.32
CA GLU A 225 -43.07 7.44 23.68
C GLU A 225 -43.27 8.83 24.34
N THR A 226 -42.42 9.82 24.01
CA THR A 226 -42.59 11.21 24.49
C THR A 226 -43.72 11.94 23.74
N ILE A 227 -43.96 11.60 22.47
CA ILE A 227 -45.07 12.17 21.66
C ILE A 227 -46.42 11.51 22.00
N CYS A 228 -46.44 10.24 22.42
CA CYS A 228 -47.66 9.54 22.83
C CYS A 228 -48.10 9.82 24.28
N CYS A 229 -47.33 10.61 25.06
CA CYS A 229 -47.69 11.03 26.41
C CYS A 229 -48.03 12.53 26.53
N GLN A 230 -48.11 13.28 25.42
CA GLN A 230 -48.79 14.56 25.39
C GLN A 230 -50.11 14.40 24.61
N GLY A 231 -51.18 14.16 25.38
CA GLY A 231 -52.54 14.20 24.87
C GLY A 231 -52.89 15.58 24.28
N PRO A 232 -53.88 15.63 23.37
CA PRO A 232 -54.23 16.83 22.64
C PRO A 232 -54.95 17.81 23.56
N GLN A 233 -54.38 19.00 23.76
CA GLN A 233 -55.14 20.15 24.22
C GLN A 233 -55.39 21.07 23.03
N ASN A 234 -56.64 20.99 22.55
CA ASN A 234 -57.24 22.00 21.70
C ASN A 234 -57.23 23.35 22.43
N SER A 235 -56.80 24.40 21.75
CA SER A 235 -57.34 25.74 21.94
C SER A 235 -57.34 26.46 20.60
N LEU A 236 -58.54 26.64 20.07
CA LEU A 236 -58.92 27.62 19.06
C LEU A 236 -58.49 29.02 19.53
N ASP A 237 -57.92 29.82 18.63
CA ASP A 237 -58.43 31.15 18.31
C ASP A 237 -57.73 31.76 17.08
N ASN A 238 -58.40 32.75 16.51
CA ASN A 238 -58.56 33.09 15.11
C ASN A 238 -57.74 34.33 14.66
N ASP A 239 -57.81 34.62 13.35
CA ASP A 239 -57.43 35.85 12.60
C ASP A 239 -55.94 36.08 12.27
N GLY A 240 -55.49 36.41 11.05
CA GLY A 240 -56.13 36.80 9.78
C GLY A 240 -55.07 36.86 8.64
N PRO A 241 -55.43 37.29 7.42
CA PRO A 241 -54.72 36.97 6.18
C PRO A 241 -53.75 38.07 5.73
N HIS A 242 -52.51 37.73 5.36
CA HIS A 242 -51.72 38.58 4.47
C HIS A 242 -50.89 37.74 3.49
N ALA A 243 -51.23 37.93 2.21
CA ALA A 243 -50.44 37.54 1.06
C ALA A 243 -49.29 38.52 0.83
N SER A 244 -48.29 38.04 0.08
CA SER A 244 -47.18 38.76 -0.57
C SER A 244 -45.93 38.96 0.29
N GLU A 245 -44.86 38.23 -0.01
CA GLU A 245 -43.75 38.77 -0.82
C GLU A 245 -42.68 37.69 -1.04
N ALA A 246 -42.18 37.63 -2.27
CA ALA A 246 -41.13 36.74 -2.70
C ALA A 246 -39.77 37.27 -2.21
N GLU A 247 -39.09 36.52 -1.34
CA GLU A 247 -37.64 36.67 -1.15
C GLU A 247 -36.92 35.39 -1.57
N HIS A 248 -36.33 35.51 -2.76
CA HIS A 248 -35.36 34.59 -3.34
C HIS A 248 -34.07 34.61 -2.50
N ASN A 249 -34.05 33.87 -1.38
CA ASN A 249 -32.84 33.60 -0.63
C ASN A 249 -32.00 32.54 -1.36
N THR A 250 -31.21 33.00 -2.33
CA THR A 250 -30.04 32.27 -2.85
C THR A 250 -28.99 32.14 -1.75
N THR A 251 -29.20 31.19 -0.83
CA THR A 251 -28.06 30.57 -0.14
C THR A 251 -27.21 29.91 -1.22
N GLU A 252 -26.10 30.54 -1.62
CA GLU A 252 -25.07 29.90 -2.44
C GLU A 252 -24.68 28.59 -1.76
N ALA A 253 -25.18 27.47 -2.29
CA ALA A 253 -24.85 26.15 -1.78
C ALA A 253 -23.34 25.95 -1.96
N LYS A 254 -22.59 25.95 -0.85
CA LYS A 254 -21.15 25.67 -0.84
C LYS A 254 -20.88 24.44 -1.72
N PRO A 255 -19.90 24.50 -2.65
CA PRO A 255 -19.66 23.40 -3.57
C PRO A 255 -19.41 22.10 -2.79
N LYS A 256 -20.31 21.13 -3.00
CA LYS A 256 -20.29 19.84 -2.30
C LYS A 256 -19.03 19.07 -2.71
N ARG A 257 -18.10 18.90 -1.77
CA ARG A 257 -16.87 18.11 -1.95
C ARG A 257 -17.23 16.64 -2.22
N LEU A 258 -16.60 16.04 -3.22
CA LEU A 258 -16.87 14.68 -3.65
C LEU A 258 -16.32 13.68 -2.63
N ARG A 259 -17.20 12.94 -1.92
CA ARG A 259 -16.78 12.09 -0.80
C ARG A 259 -16.12 10.80 -1.26
N SER A 260 -16.58 10.23 -2.38
CA SER A 260 -15.97 9.04 -2.98
C SER A 260 -14.49 9.22 -3.27
N LEU A 261 -14.07 10.41 -3.71
CA LEU A 261 -12.68 10.69 -4.05
C LEU A 261 -11.76 10.71 -2.83
N ASP A 262 -12.19 11.33 -1.72
CA ASP A 262 -11.43 11.27 -0.47
C ASP A 262 -11.44 9.86 0.12
N THR A 263 -12.57 9.14 -0.01
CA THR A 263 -12.70 7.74 0.44
C THR A 263 -11.74 6.81 -0.31
N PHE A 264 -11.70 6.92 -1.64
CA PHE A 264 -10.78 6.15 -2.48
C PHE A 264 -9.35 6.42 -2.06
N ARG A 265 -8.96 7.70 -2.03
CA ARG A 265 -7.59 8.08 -1.67
C ARG A 265 -7.18 7.49 -0.32
N GLY A 266 -8.05 7.60 0.67
CA GLY A 266 -7.76 7.09 2.01
C GLY A 266 -7.83 5.57 2.12
N PHE A 267 -8.64 4.89 1.32
CA PHE A 267 -8.64 3.43 1.22
C PHE A 267 -7.31 2.93 0.66
N SER A 268 -6.90 3.46 -0.49
CA SER A 268 -5.59 3.18 -1.10
C SER A 268 -4.45 3.46 -0.11
N LEU A 269 -4.48 4.59 0.60
CA LEU A 269 -3.47 4.91 1.60
C LEU A 269 -3.50 3.98 2.84
N THR A 270 -4.67 3.51 3.25
CA THR A 270 -4.76 2.57 4.38
C THR A 270 -4.18 1.20 4.00
N VAL A 271 -4.47 0.72 2.79
CA VAL A 271 -3.85 -0.50 2.24
C VAL A 271 -2.34 -0.32 2.10
N MET A 272 -1.90 0.84 1.62
CA MET A 272 -0.48 1.21 1.49
C MET A 272 0.28 1.07 2.81
N VAL A 273 -0.26 1.68 3.88
CA VAL A 273 0.36 1.62 5.21
C VAL A 273 0.44 0.18 5.71
N PHE A 274 -0.62 -0.61 5.51
CA PHE A 274 -0.65 -2.01 5.92
C PHE A 274 0.42 -2.87 5.22
N VAL A 275 0.56 -2.74 3.89
CA VAL A 275 1.56 -3.50 3.14
C VAL A 275 2.98 -3.00 3.43
N ASN A 276 3.17 -1.70 3.71
CA ASN A 276 4.46 -1.14 4.10
C ASN A 276 4.95 -1.64 5.46
N TYR A 277 4.03 -1.98 6.39
CA TYR A 277 4.36 -2.69 7.62
C TYR A 277 4.58 -4.20 7.41
N GLY A 278 4.68 -4.67 6.16
CA GLY A 278 4.96 -6.05 5.80
C GLY A 278 3.72 -6.91 5.53
N GLY A 279 2.50 -6.39 5.71
CA GLY A 279 1.25 -7.11 5.43
C GLY A 279 1.13 -8.45 6.15
N GLY A 280 1.69 -8.58 7.35
CA GLY A 280 1.76 -9.84 8.08
C GLY A 280 2.75 -10.88 7.54
N GLY A 281 3.64 -10.50 6.62
CA GLY A 281 4.67 -11.38 6.06
C GLY A 281 4.20 -12.27 4.90
N TYR A 282 2.93 -12.20 4.53
CA TYR A 282 2.35 -13.05 3.48
C TYR A 282 2.79 -12.65 2.08
N TRP A 283 3.08 -13.65 1.25
CA TRP A 283 3.53 -13.46 -0.14
C TRP A 283 2.56 -12.63 -1.01
N PHE A 284 1.24 -12.74 -0.79
CA PHE A 284 0.23 -12.01 -1.59
C PHE A 284 0.04 -10.53 -1.18
N PHE A 285 0.57 -10.14 -0.01
CA PHE A 285 0.68 -8.73 0.41
C PHE A 285 2.06 -8.14 0.13
N GLN A 286 3.00 -8.94 -0.36
CA GLN A 286 4.32 -8.49 -0.84
C GLN A 286 4.25 -8.25 -2.35
N HIS A 287 5.20 -7.47 -2.87
CA HIS A 287 5.29 -7.20 -4.31
C HIS A 287 5.63 -8.46 -5.12
N ALA A 288 5.10 -8.55 -6.33
CA ALA A 288 5.53 -9.60 -7.26
C ALA A 288 7.05 -9.51 -7.52
N PRO A 289 7.77 -10.64 -7.57
CA PRO A 289 9.18 -10.67 -7.92
C PRO A 289 9.50 -10.00 -9.26
N TRP A 290 8.68 -10.23 -10.30
CA TRP A 290 8.84 -9.56 -11.60
C TRP A 290 7.51 -9.38 -12.32
N ASN A 291 7.00 -10.45 -12.94
CA ASN A 291 5.70 -10.48 -13.58
C ASN A 291 4.62 -10.93 -12.58
N GLY A 292 3.40 -10.45 -12.80
CA GLY A 292 2.23 -10.74 -11.98
C GLY A 292 1.73 -9.52 -11.22
N LEU A 293 0.67 -9.75 -10.46
CA LEU A 293 -0.04 -8.70 -9.74
C LEU A 293 -0.40 -9.18 -8.33
N THR A 294 0.07 -8.43 -7.33
CA THR A 294 -0.25 -8.65 -5.91
C THR A 294 -0.99 -7.46 -5.33
N VAL A 295 -1.49 -7.57 -4.09
CA VAL A 295 -2.26 -6.48 -3.45
C VAL A 295 -1.42 -5.20 -3.31
N ALA A 296 -0.13 -5.34 -2.98
CA ALA A 296 0.75 -4.19 -2.80
C ALA A 296 1.04 -3.44 -4.11
N ASP A 297 0.90 -4.10 -5.25
CA ASP A 297 1.09 -3.48 -6.57
C ASP A 297 -0.09 -2.59 -6.97
N LEU A 298 -1.29 -2.84 -6.44
CA LEU A 298 -2.48 -2.06 -6.79
C LEU A 298 -2.43 -0.59 -6.31
N VAL A 299 -1.75 -0.36 -5.19
CA VAL A 299 -1.86 0.85 -4.37
C VAL A 299 -1.36 2.10 -5.09
N MET A 300 -0.18 2.02 -5.71
CA MET A 300 0.48 3.20 -6.27
C MET A 300 -0.24 3.73 -7.53
N PRO A 301 -0.62 2.89 -8.52
CA PRO A 301 -1.43 3.33 -9.65
C PRO A 301 -2.76 3.94 -9.23
N TRP A 302 -3.43 3.33 -8.25
CA TRP A 302 -4.66 3.86 -7.63
C TRP A 302 -4.48 5.30 -7.11
N PHE A 303 -3.34 5.58 -6.48
CA PHE A 303 -3.03 6.91 -5.98
C PHE A 303 -2.77 7.90 -7.13
N VAL A 304 -2.00 7.49 -8.14
CA VAL A 304 -1.72 8.28 -9.36
C VAL A 304 -3.02 8.64 -10.10
N PHE A 305 -3.93 7.68 -10.27
CA PHE A 305 -5.23 7.88 -10.89
C PHE A 305 -6.09 8.90 -10.15
N ILE A 306 -6.14 8.81 -8.82
CA ILE A 306 -6.89 9.77 -8.00
C ILE A 306 -6.23 11.16 -7.99
N ILE A 307 -4.90 11.26 -8.07
CA ILE A 307 -4.22 12.54 -8.29
C ILE A 307 -4.70 13.17 -9.59
N GLY A 308 -4.74 12.43 -10.70
CA GLY A 308 -5.28 12.91 -11.97
C GLY A 308 -6.73 13.41 -11.87
N THR A 309 -7.60 12.60 -11.25
CA THR A 309 -9.00 13.00 -11.01
C THR A 309 -9.09 14.30 -10.21
N SER A 310 -8.23 14.44 -9.19
CA SER A 310 -8.17 15.63 -8.32
C SER A 310 -7.67 16.87 -9.05
N VAL A 311 -6.68 16.73 -9.94
CA VAL A 311 -6.15 17.82 -10.79
C VAL A 311 -7.30 18.41 -11.61
N MET A 312 -8.06 17.57 -12.32
CA MET A 312 -9.15 18.03 -13.16
C MET A 312 -10.23 18.80 -12.38
N LEU A 313 -10.65 18.28 -11.22
CA LEU A 313 -11.64 18.93 -10.36
C LEU A 313 -11.13 20.25 -9.76
N ALA A 314 -9.87 20.29 -9.32
CA ALA A 314 -9.27 21.48 -8.72
C ALA A 314 -9.09 22.60 -9.75
N PHE A 315 -8.62 22.28 -10.96
CA PHE A 315 -8.40 23.25 -12.03
C PHE A 315 -9.70 23.86 -12.53
N ARG A 316 -10.74 23.04 -12.71
CA ARG A 316 -12.09 23.50 -13.02
C ARG A 316 -12.63 24.49 -11.98
N SER A 317 -12.28 24.29 -10.70
CA SER A 317 -12.66 25.22 -9.64
C SER A 317 -11.84 26.51 -9.66
N MET A 318 -10.55 26.45 -10.00
CA MET A 318 -9.68 27.63 -10.08
C MET A 318 -9.99 28.50 -11.30
N GLN A 319 -10.27 27.87 -12.45
CA GLN A 319 -10.66 28.57 -13.67
C GLN A 319 -11.98 29.33 -13.49
N ARG A 320 -12.98 28.74 -12.81
CA ARG A 320 -14.24 29.42 -12.46
C ARG A 320 -14.06 30.63 -11.52
N ARG A 321 -12.94 30.68 -10.78
CA ARG A 321 -12.57 31.82 -9.93
C ARG A 321 -11.72 32.86 -10.66
N GLY A 322 -11.50 32.71 -11.97
CA GLY A 322 -10.73 33.66 -12.77
C GLY A 322 -9.22 33.66 -12.49
N VAL A 323 -8.66 32.60 -11.90
CA VAL A 323 -7.22 32.53 -11.59
C VAL A 323 -6.39 32.57 -12.88
N SER A 324 -5.37 33.42 -12.93
CA SER A 324 -4.54 33.59 -14.13
C SER A 324 -3.63 32.37 -14.38
N ARG A 325 -3.23 32.15 -15.63
CA ARG A 325 -2.34 31.04 -16.01
C ARG A 325 -0.99 31.10 -15.28
N LEU A 326 -0.42 32.29 -15.12
CA LEU A 326 0.86 32.48 -14.43
C LEU A 326 0.77 32.14 -12.92
N GLN A 327 -0.32 32.56 -12.27
CA GLN A 327 -0.57 32.20 -10.86
C GLN A 327 -0.71 30.69 -10.69
N LEU A 328 -1.38 30.04 -11.64
CA LEU A 328 -1.54 28.60 -11.67
C LEU A 328 -0.20 27.88 -11.85
N LEU A 329 0.62 28.30 -12.83
CA LEU A 329 1.98 27.77 -13.03
C LEU A 329 2.84 27.89 -11.78
N ARG A 330 2.89 29.08 -11.16
CA ARG A 330 3.65 29.30 -9.92
C ARG A 330 3.21 28.33 -8.81
N LYS A 331 1.91 28.14 -8.66
CA LYS A 331 1.35 27.23 -7.64
C LYS A 331 1.65 25.76 -7.93
N ILE A 332 1.57 25.34 -9.19
CA ILE A 332 1.90 23.98 -9.62
C ILE A 332 3.39 23.70 -9.37
N THR A 333 4.28 24.62 -9.79
CA THR A 333 5.72 24.47 -9.62
C THR A 333 6.10 24.41 -8.15
N TRP A 334 5.56 25.30 -7.31
CA TRP A 334 5.80 25.27 -5.86
C TRP A 334 5.42 23.93 -5.24
N ARG A 335 4.19 23.45 -5.51
CA ARG A 335 3.71 22.18 -4.98
C ARG A 335 4.57 21.00 -5.46
N THR A 336 5.01 21.04 -6.71
CA THR A 336 5.91 20.02 -7.28
C THR A 336 7.23 20.02 -6.55
N VAL A 337 7.88 21.17 -6.41
CA VAL A 337 9.18 21.32 -5.72
C VAL A 337 9.08 20.83 -4.28
N VAL A 338 8.02 21.19 -3.54
CA VAL A 338 7.85 20.71 -2.15
C VAL A 338 7.70 19.19 -2.11
N LEU A 339 6.96 18.56 -3.03
CA LEU A 339 6.84 17.10 -3.08
C LEU A 339 8.17 16.41 -3.43
N LEU A 340 8.93 16.97 -4.37
CA LEU A 340 10.26 16.45 -4.73
C LEU A 340 11.22 16.55 -3.56
N MET A 341 11.26 17.70 -2.88
CA MET A 341 12.12 17.93 -1.71
C MET A 341 11.73 17.03 -0.54
N LEU A 342 10.44 16.84 -0.30
CA LEU A 342 9.97 15.93 0.75
C LEU A 342 10.41 14.48 0.44
N GLY A 343 10.24 14.04 -0.81
CA GLY A 343 10.75 12.74 -1.26
C GLY A 343 12.25 12.57 -1.05
N PHE A 344 13.01 13.57 -1.48
CA PHE A 344 14.47 13.57 -1.44
C PHE A 344 15.02 13.58 0.00
N CYS A 345 14.47 14.44 0.87
CA CYS A 345 14.98 14.61 2.23
C CYS A 345 14.53 13.51 3.20
N PHE A 346 13.33 12.95 3.03
CA PHE A 346 12.71 12.11 4.08
C PHE A 346 12.48 10.65 3.69
N LEU A 347 12.49 10.32 2.39
CA LEU A 347 11.92 9.04 1.92
C LEU A 347 12.86 8.23 1.03
N ASN A 348 13.89 8.85 0.45
CA ASN A 348 14.89 8.18 -0.38
C ASN A 348 16.10 7.70 0.43
N TYR A 349 15.82 7.08 1.58
CA TYR A 349 16.84 6.48 2.42
C TYR A 349 17.18 5.06 1.95
N SER A 350 18.45 4.80 1.63
CA SER A 350 18.95 3.46 1.29
C SER A 350 19.51 2.78 2.56
N PRO A 351 18.97 1.63 3.01
CA PRO A 351 19.25 1.08 4.35
C PRO A 351 20.68 0.59 4.60
N ARG A 352 21.59 0.62 3.62
CA ARG A 352 22.87 -0.07 3.74
C ARG A 352 23.86 0.61 4.69
N ASP A 353 23.79 1.94 4.83
CA ASP A 353 24.87 2.73 5.46
C ASP A 353 24.43 3.57 6.68
N GLY A 354 23.24 3.36 7.22
CA GLY A 354 22.75 4.11 8.39
C GLY A 354 22.14 5.48 8.05
N PRO A 355 21.27 6.03 8.91
CA PRO A 355 20.29 7.11 8.63
C PRO A 355 20.84 8.46 8.11
N LEU A 356 22.16 8.61 7.92
CA LEU A 356 22.84 9.85 7.54
C LEU A 356 23.97 9.67 6.51
N SER A 357 24.07 8.53 5.82
CA SER A 357 25.08 8.33 4.76
C SER A 357 24.74 9.12 3.48
N TRP A 358 25.62 10.04 3.08
CA TRP A 358 25.52 10.81 1.84
C TRP A 358 26.01 10.07 0.60
N SER A 359 26.67 8.92 0.76
CA SER A 359 27.36 8.23 -0.34
C SER A 359 26.43 7.50 -1.31
N TRP A 360 25.14 7.34 -1.00
CA TRP A 360 24.18 6.57 -1.82
C TRP A 360 22.75 7.14 -1.76
N LEU A 361 22.56 8.39 -2.18
CA LEU A 361 21.25 9.00 -2.19
C LEU A 361 20.44 8.53 -3.41
N ARG A 362 19.35 7.79 -3.18
CA ARG A 362 18.46 7.34 -4.25
C ARG A 362 17.79 8.56 -4.90
N ILE A 363 17.95 8.76 -6.21
CA ILE A 363 17.33 9.89 -6.94
C ILE A 363 15.86 9.58 -7.30
N PRO A 364 15.56 8.52 -8.08
CA PRO A 364 14.18 8.11 -8.35
C PRO A 364 13.48 7.62 -7.09
N GLY A 365 12.23 8.05 -6.91
CA GLY A 365 11.43 7.64 -5.75
C GLY A 365 9.95 7.92 -5.95
N VAL A 366 9.14 7.33 -5.09
CA VAL A 366 7.68 7.34 -5.24
C VAL A 366 7.14 8.78 -5.23
N LEU A 367 7.56 9.61 -4.28
CA LEU A 367 7.10 11.01 -4.22
C LEU A 367 7.59 11.84 -5.41
N GLN A 368 8.79 11.56 -5.90
CA GLN A 368 9.36 12.23 -7.06
C GLN A 368 8.54 11.95 -8.30
N ARG A 369 8.22 10.67 -8.54
CA ARG A 369 7.34 10.25 -9.64
C ARG A 369 5.94 10.85 -9.51
N LEU A 370 5.34 10.83 -8.31
CA LEU A 370 4.03 11.45 -8.08
C LEU A 370 4.05 12.96 -8.34
N GLY A 371 5.11 13.64 -7.90
CA GLY A 371 5.32 15.07 -8.13
C GLY A 371 5.46 15.40 -9.61
N PHE A 372 6.31 14.67 -10.33
CA PHE A 372 6.51 14.86 -11.77
C PHE A 372 5.26 14.54 -12.58
N THR A 373 4.56 13.45 -12.25
CA THR A 373 3.28 13.11 -12.87
C THR A 373 2.26 14.22 -12.64
N TYR A 374 2.12 14.72 -11.41
CA TYR A 374 1.24 15.86 -11.11
C TYR A 374 1.61 17.11 -11.92
N PHE A 375 2.90 17.40 -12.06
CA PHE A 375 3.40 18.54 -12.82
C PHE A 375 3.00 18.45 -14.30
N VAL A 376 3.28 17.34 -14.98
CA VAL A 376 2.95 17.16 -16.40
C VAL A 376 1.43 17.24 -16.63
N LEU A 377 0.63 16.54 -15.82
CA LEU A 377 -0.83 16.59 -15.94
C LEU A 377 -1.39 18.00 -15.72
N SER A 378 -0.82 18.73 -14.75
CA SER A 378 -1.19 20.11 -14.46
C SER A 378 -0.80 21.07 -15.59
N LEU A 379 0.34 20.87 -16.26
CA LEU A 379 0.75 21.63 -17.43
C LEU A 379 -0.19 21.38 -18.62
N LEU A 380 -0.49 20.10 -18.92
CA LEU A 380 -1.44 19.72 -19.96
C LEU A 380 -2.80 20.43 -19.75
N GLN A 381 -3.30 20.43 -18.52
CA GLN A 381 -4.56 21.09 -18.18
C GLN A 381 -4.46 22.63 -18.17
N THR A 382 -3.29 23.23 -17.96
CA THR A 382 -3.10 24.69 -17.99
C THR A 382 -3.14 25.23 -19.42
N PHE A 383 -2.47 24.54 -20.35
CA PHE A 383 -2.32 24.99 -21.73
C PHE A 383 -3.48 24.56 -22.63
N TRP A 384 -3.91 23.29 -22.53
CA TRP A 384 -4.98 22.70 -23.34
C TRP A 384 -6.25 22.42 -22.53
N GLY A 385 -6.46 23.16 -21.42
CA GLY A 385 -7.69 23.07 -20.64
C GLY A 385 -8.82 23.88 -21.26
N GLN A 386 -9.92 23.22 -21.61
CA GLN A 386 -11.10 23.91 -22.12
C GLN A 386 -11.76 24.77 -21.03
N ARG A 387 -12.01 26.05 -21.33
CA ARG A 387 -12.63 27.02 -20.41
C ARG A 387 -14.15 26.88 -20.33
N GLU A 388 -14.79 26.56 -21.45
CA GLU A 388 -16.25 26.45 -21.57
C GLU A 388 -16.63 25.07 -22.10
N ILE A 389 -17.58 24.39 -21.43
CA ILE A 389 -18.21 23.22 -22.04
C ILE A 389 -19.26 23.78 -23.01
N PRO A 390 -19.17 23.52 -24.32
CA PRO A 390 -20.20 23.96 -25.25
C PRO A 390 -21.55 23.37 -24.83
N LEU A 391 -22.58 24.24 -24.73
CA LEU A 391 -23.96 23.83 -24.49
C LEU A 391 -24.39 22.83 -25.57
N THR A 392 -25.09 21.80 -25.14
CA THR A 392 -25.39 20.57 -25.86
C THR A 392 -26.17 20.82 -27.16
N ALA A 393 -25.48 21.11 -28.27
CA ALA A 393 -26.04 20.92 -29.60
C ALA A 393 -26.09 19.41 -29.89
N HIS A 394 -27.23 18.90 -30.38
CA HIS A 394 -27.42 17.48 -30.69
C HIS A 394 -26.56 17.04 -31.89
N HIS A 395 -25.29 16.73 -31.65
CA HIS A 395 -24.42 16.11 -32.65
C HIS A 395 -24.31 14.60 -32.42
N TRP A 396 -24.11 13.84 -33.51
CA TRP A 396 -23.92 12.38 -33.48
C TRP A 396 -22.67 11.92 -32.72
N TRP A 397 -21.74 12.85 -32.41
CA TRP A 397 -20.53 12.62 -31.61
C TRP A 397 -20.70 12.94 -30.12
N ASN A 398 -21.91 13.32 -29.66
CA ASN A 398 -22.22 13.50 -28.24
C ASN A 398 -21.75 12.34 -27.34
N PRO A 399 -21.77 11.06 -27.77
CA PRO A 399 -21.23 9.98 -26.95
C PRO A 399 -19.70 9.91 -26.89
N ILE A 400 -18.92 10.72 -27.60
CA ILE A 400 -17.45 10.71 -27.51
C ILE A 400 -16.92 12.13 -27.23
N GLN A 401 -17.82 13.07 -26.95
CA GLN A 401 -17.47 14.47 -26.78
C GLN A 401 -16.52 14.71 -25.59
N ASP A 402 -16.59 13.89 -24.54
CA ASP A 402 -15.67 13.96 -23.39
C ASP A 402 -14.22 13.58 -23.73
N VAL A 403 -13.99 12.90 -24.85
CA VAL A 403 -12.67 12.55 -25.39
C VAL A 403 -12.26 13.56 -26.45
N VAL A 404 -13.14 13.82 -27.43
CA VAL A 404 -12.88 14.70 -28.58
C VAL A 404 -12.58 16.13 -28.15
N LEU A 405 -13.26 16.66 -27.13
CA LEU A 405 -13.01 18.02 -26.62
C LEU A 405 -11.58 18.22 -26.12
N TYR A 406 -10.92 17.14 -25.69
CA TYR A 406 -9.57 17.15 -25.14
C TYR A 406 -8.55 16.46 -26.08
N TRP A 407 -8.83 16.41 -27.39
CA TRP A 407 -7.97 15.74 -28.38
C TRP A 407 -6.49 16.15 -28.35
N PRO A 408 -6.08 17.42 -28.07
CA PRO A 408 -4.65 17.75 -28.05
C PRO A 408 -3.93 17.06 -26.88
N GLN A 409 -4.63 16.91 -25.75
CA GLN A 409 -4.08 16.20 -24.60
C GLN A 409 -3.91 14.70 -24.91
N TRP A 410 -4.89 14.09 -25.57
CA TRP A 410 -4.80 12.70 -26.03
C TRP A 410 -3.64 12.49 -27.00
N LEU A 411 -3.42 13.41 -27.95
CA LEU A 411 -2.31 13.35 -28.89
C LEU A 411 -0.95 13.35 -28.17
N ILE A 412 -0.77 14.20 -27.16
CA ILE A 412 0.48 14.24 -26.37
C ILE A 412 0.68 12.93 -25.60
N ILE A 413 -0.39 12.38 -25.01
CA ILE A 413 -0.31 11.11 -24.26
C ILE A 413 0.00 9.94 -25.19
N ILE A 414 -0.61 9.90 -26.38
CA ILE A 414 -0.31 8.88 -27.40
C ILE A 414 1.14 9.01 -27.87
N LEU A 415 1.65 10.23 -28.06
CA LEU A 415 3.05 10.45 -28.42
C LEU A 415 4.02 9.96 -27.34
N LEU A 416 3.71 10.22 -26.06
CA LEU A 416 4.50 9.74 -24.92
C LEU A 416 4.48 8.21 -24.83
N GLU A 417 3.31 7.58 -25.01
CA GLU A 417 3.19 6.12 -25.02
C GLU A 417 3.92 5.51 -26.22
N THR A 418 3.81 6.12 -27.41
CA THR A 418 4.54 5.68 -28.60
C THR A 418 6.05 5.77 -28.37
N LEU A 419 6.52 6.85 -27.74
CA LEU A 419 7.92 6.99 -27.35
C LEU A 419 8.35 5.88 -26.38
N TRP A 420 7.53 5.57 -25.38
CA TRP A 420 7.81 4.47 -24.44
C TRP A 420 7.92 3.12 -25.16
N LEU A 421 6.97 2.80 -26.05
CA LEU A 421 7.01 1.59 -26.87
C LEU A 421 8.24 1.57 -27.77
N CYS A 422 8.57 2.69 -28.42
CA CYS A 422 9.73 2.79 -29.29
C CYS A 422 11.04 2.54 -28.53
N ILE A 423 11.22 3.16 -27.36
CA ILE A 423 12.42 2.95 -26.54
C ILE A 423 12.46 1.51 -26.03
N THR A 424 11.34 0.98 -25.55
CA THR A 424 11.30 -0.37 -24.96
C THR A 424 11.59 -1.45 -25.98
N PHE A 425 11.07 -1.34 -27.20
CA PHE A 425 11.15 -2.40 -28.22
C PHE A 425 12.17 -2.18 -29.34
N LEU A 426 12.63 -0.95 -29.61
CA LEU A 426 13.58 -0.70 -30.70
C LEU A 426 14.99 -0.32 -30.21
N MET A 427 15.18 0.06 -28.95
CA MET A 427 16.51 0.42 -28.44
C MET A 427 17.41 -0.83 -28.34
N PRO A 428 18.57 -0.87 -29.02
CA PRO A 428 19.52 -1.95 -28.86
C PRO A 428 20.24 -1.81 -27.52
N VAL A 429 20.26 -2.88 -26.73
CA VAL A 429 20.97 -2.95 -25.45
C VAL A 429 22.12 -3.96 -25.59
N PRO A 430 23.34 -3.63 -25.16
CA PRO A 430 24.48 -4.53 -25.31
C PRO A 430 24.24 -5.87 -24.58
N ASN A 431 24.50 -6.98 -25.27
CA ASN A 431 24.35 -8.35 -24.78
C ASN A 431 22.91 -8.78 -24.41
N CYS A 432 21.90 -8.04 -24.84
CA CYS A 432 20.49 -8.34 -24.58
C CYS A 432 19.71 -8.38 -25.91
N PRO A 433 18.68 -9.24 -26.02
CA PRO A 433 17.83 -9.25 -27.20
C PRO A 433 17.02 -7.95 -27.24
N THR A 434 16.82 -7.43 -28.45
CA THR A 434 16.01 -6.22 -28.66
C THR A 434 14.57 -6.47 -28.18
N GLY A 435 14.04 -5.57 -27.35
CA GLY A 435 12.70 -5.72 -26.75
C GLY A 435 12.63 -6.63 -25.51
N TYR A 436 13.76 -6.93 -24.86
CA TYR A 436 13.78 -7.73 -23.63
C TYR A 436 13.01 -7.08 -22.46
N LEU A 437 12.04 -7.79 -21.87
CA LEU A 437 11.24 -7.36 -20.72
C LEU A 437 11.49 -8.20 -19.45
N GLY A 438 12.40 -9.18 -19.51
CA GLY A 438 12.63 -10.14 -18.44
C GLY A 438 13.46 -9.60 -17.27
N ALA A 439 13.51 -10.40 -16.21
CA ALA A 439 14.25 -10.09 -14.99
C ALA A 439 15.77 -10.27 -15.16
N GLY A 440 16.23 -10.98 -16.19
CA GLY A 440 17.60 -11.45 -16.31
C GLY A 440 17.97 -12.47 -15.23
N GLY A 441 19.25 -12.48 -14.83
CA GLY A 441 19.76 -13.44 -13.86
C GLY A 441 19.66 -14.88 -14.35
N ILE A 442 19.05 -15.76 -13.55
CA ILE A 442 18.86 -17.19 -13.88
C ILE A 442 17.61 -17.46 -14.73
N GLY A 443 16.79 -16.45 -15.00
CA GLY A 443 15.60 -16.56 -15.86
C GLY A 443 15.96 -16.72 -17.34
N ASP A 444 14.97 -17.06 -18.18
CA ASP A 444 15.16 -17.31 -19.62
C ASP A 444 16.30 -18.31 -19.89
N ASN A 445 16.33 -19.39 -19.11
CA ASN A 445 17.37 -20.43 -19.09
C ASN A 445 18.80 -19.90 -18.83
N GLY A 446 18.93 -18.74 -18.16
CA GLY A 446 20.20 -18.14 -17.80
C GLY A 446 20.94 -17.49 -18.97
N LEU A 447 20.27 -17.27 -20.11
CA LEU A 447 20.88 -16.70 -21.32
C LEU A 447 21.27 -15.23 -21.15
N TYR A 448 20.54 -14.47 -20.33
CA TYR A 448 20.64 -13.01 -20.25
C TYR A 448 20.86 -12.49 -18.81
N PRO A 449 21.95 -12.89 -18.13
CA PRO A 449 22.13 -12.64 -16.70
C PRO A 449 22.22 -11.15 -16.34
N ASN A 450 22.81 -10.33 -17.21
CA ASN A 450 23.03 -8.89 -16.99
C ASN A 450 21.96 -7.99 -17.63
N CYS A 451 20.84 -8.54 -18.09
CA CYS A 451 19.82 -7.82 -18.85
C CYS A 451 18.59 -7.38 -18.04
N THR A 452 18.68 -7.31 -16.71
CA THR A 452 17.54 -6.99 -15.84
C THR A 452 16.80 -5.72 -16.29
N GLY A 453 15.54 -5.89 -16.73
CA GLY A 453 14.68 -4.80 -17.18
C GLY A 453 15.00 -4.23 -18.56
N GLY A 454 15.88 -4.87 -19.35
CA GLY A 454 16.19 -4.51 -20.73
C GLY A 454 16.51 -3.02 -20.91
N ALA A 455 15.83 -2.38 -21.87
CA ALA A 455 16.01 -0.96 -22.19
C ALA A 455 15.72 -0.03 -21.00
N ALA A 456 14.68 -0.32 -20.20
CA ALA A 456 14.33 0.50 -19.04
C ALA A 456 15.45 0.50 -17.99
N GLY A 457 15.93 -0.68 -17.62
CA GLY A 457 17.04 -0.81 -16.68
C GLY A 457 18.33 -0.18 -17.23
N TYR A 458 18.59 -0.29 -18.54
CA TYR A 458 19.76 0.30 -19.17
C TYR A 458 19.74 1.83 -19.13
N VAL A 459 18.62 2.46 -19.51
CA VAL A 459 18.45 3.92 -19.46
C VAL A 459 18.59 4.44 -18.03
N ASP A 460 17.99 3.77 -17.05
CA ASP A 460 18.06 4.21 -15.66
C ASP A 460 19.51 4.14 -15.12
N ARG A 461 20.26 3.08 -15.45
CA ARG A 461 21.69 2.95 -15.07
C ARG A 461 22.56 4.01 -15.72
N TRP A 462 22.29 4.34 -16.98
CA TRP A 462 23.00 5.39 -17.70
C TRP A 462 22.73 6.77 -17.08
N MET A 463 21.47 7.06 -16.70
CA MET A 463 21.09 8.36 -16.15
C MET A 463 21.43 8.57 -14.68
N PHE A 464 21.23 7.54 -13.84
CA PHE A 464 21.33 7.67 -12.38
C PHE A 464 22.58 7.02 -11.79
N GLY A 465 23.27 6.16 -12.52
CA GLY A 465 24.49 5.50 -12.08
C GLY A 465 24.31 4.78 -10.74
N ASP A 466 25.12 5.15 -9.75
CA ASP A 466 25.10 4.49 -8.44
C ASP A 466 23.91 4.89 -7.54
N ASN A 467 23.20 5.97 -7.89
CA ASN A 467 22.11 6.57 -7.12
C ASN A 467 20.75 5.89 -7.35
N MET A 468 20.76 4.59 -7.64
CA MET A 468 19.59 3.76 -7.94
C MET A 468 19.27 2.78 -6.81
N PHE A 469 18.07 2.22 -6.83
CA PHE A 469 17.70 1.11 -5.97
C PHE A 469 18.51 -0.17 -6.27
N ARG A 470 19.18 -0.70 -5.23
CA ARG A 470 20.14 -1.84 -5.32
C ARG A 470 19.54 -3.21 -4.99
N TYR A 471 18.32 -3.23 -4.48
CA TYR A 471 17.66 -4.44 -3.98
C TYR A 471 16.28 -4.63 -4.65
N PRO A 472 16.22 -4.75 -6.00
CA PRO A 472 14.95 -4.95 -6.69
C PRO A 472 14.29 -6.27 -6.27
N THR A 473 12.97 -6.36 -6.41
CA THR A 473 12.19 -7.53 -5.98
C THR A 473 12.57 -8.81 -6.72
N CYS A 474 13.12 -8.70 -7.93
CA CYS A 474 13.61 -9.85 -8.69
C CYS A 474 14.91 -10.45 -8.16
N LYS A 475 15.66 -9.75 -7.29
CA LYS A 475 17.01 -10.15 -6.88
C LYS A 475 17.04 -11.49 -6.16
N GLU A 476 16.10 -11.72 -5.24
CA GLU A 476 16.04 -12.96 -4.47
C GLU A 476 15.55 -14.14 -5.31
N MET A 477 14.56 -13.93 -6.18
CA MET A 477 13.94 -15.00 -6.99
C MET A 477 14.78 -15.36 -8.21
N TYR A 478 15.36 -14.38 -8.90
CA TYR A 478 16.09 -14.55 -10.17
C TYR A 478 17.61 -14.41 -10.02
N HIS A 479 18.12 -14.25 -8.80
CA HIS A 479 19.56 -14.09 -8.51
C HIS A 479 20.24 -13.00 -9.36
N THR A 480 19.53 -11.90 -9.63
CA THR A 480 20.01 -10.82 -10.49
C THR A 480 21.15 -10.04 -9.82
N THR A 481 22.22 -9.77 -10.56
CA THR A 481 23.38 -9.00 -10.07
C THR A 481 23.21 -7.49 -10.26
N GLN A 482 22.44 -7.08 -11.27
CA GLN A 482 22.30 -5.69 -11.68
C GLN A 482 21.28 -4.92 -10.81
N PRO A 483 21.54 -3.63 -10.48
CA PRO A 483 20.55 -2.77 -9.84
C PRO A 483 19.40 -2.46 -10.80
N PHE A 484 18.19 -2.28 -10.29
CA PHE A 484 17.03 -1.90 -11.09
C PHE A 484 16.11 -1.04 -10.24
N ASP A 485 15.68 0.11 -10.78
CA ASP A 485 14.80 1.03 -10.07
C ASP A 485 13.38 1.02 -10.65
N PRO A 486 12.37 0.53 -9.91
CA PRO A 486 10.99 0.54 -10.40
C PRO A 486 10.42 1.96 -10.53
N GLU A 487 11.08 2.97 -9.93
CA GLU A 487 10.73 4.38 -9.96
C GLU A 487 11.46 5.19 -11.05
N GLY A 488 12.11 4.50 -12.00
CA GLY A 488 12.89 5.07 -13.09
C GLY A 488 12.13 5.89 -14.15
N VAL A 489 12.86 6.33 -15.18
CA VAL A 489 12.41 7.32 -16.18
C VAL A 489 11.29 6.75 -17.05
N LEU A 490 11.49 5.55 -17.62
CA LEU A 490 10.50 4.93 -18.49
C LEU A 490 9.19 4.66 -17.76
N GLY A 491 9.25 4.15 -16.53
CA GLY A 491 8.05 3.93 -15.73
C GLY A 491 7.31 5.22 -15.37
N THR A 492 8.01 6.36 -15.35
CA THR A 492 7.39 7.68 -15.13
C THR A 492 6.51 8.12 -16.31
N ILE A 493 6.87 7.74 -17.55
CA ILE A 493 6.02 7.98 -18.72
C ILE A 493 4.67 7.28 -18.55
N ASN A 494 4.70 6.00 -18.18
CA ASN A 494 3.49 5.21 -17.96
C ASN A 494 2.70 5.65 -16.72
N SER A 495 3.36 6.22 -15.71
CA SER A 495 2.69 6.93 -14.61
C SER A 495 1.90 8.16 -15.09
N ILE A 496 2.41 8.93 -16.06
CA ILE A 496 1.66 10.04 -16.67
C ILE A 496 0.42 9.52 -17.39
N VAL A 497 0.51 8.41 -18.13
CA VAL A 497 -0.64 7.76 -18.77
C VAL A 497 -1.68 7.35 -17.74
N MET A 498 -1.27 6.68 -16.66
CA MET A 498 -2.17 6.29 -15.56
C MET A 498 -2.87 7.50 -14.92
N GLY A 499 -2.11 8.58 -14.68
CA GLY A 499 -2.68 9.81 -14.12
C GLY A 499 -3.60 10.53 -15.09
N PHE A 500 -3.34 10.42 -16.40
CA PHE A 500 -4.22 10.94 -17.45
C PHE A 500 -5.54 10.17 -17.52
N LEU A 501 -5.54 8.85 -17.38
CA LEU A 501 -6.76 8.05 -17.22
C LEU A 501 -7.59 8.54 -16.02
N GLY A 502 -6.92 8.92 -14.93
CA GLY A 502 -7.53 9.59 -13.79
C GLY A 502 -8.13 10.96 -14.14
N MET A 503 -7.43 11.78 -14.93
CA MET A 503 -8.01 13.04 -15.44
C MET A 503 -9.25 12.79 -16.29
N GLN A 504 -9.28 11.71 -17.09
CA GLN A 504 -10.47 11.31 -17.85
C GLN A 504 -11.65 11.01 -16.92
N ALA A 505 -11.43 10.31 -15.81
CA ALA A 505 -12.47 10.11 -14.80
C ALA A 505 -13.00 11.44 -14.24
N GLY A 506 -12.11 12.39 -13.96
CA GLY A 506 -12.47 13.74 -13.53
C GLY A 506 -13.28 14.52 -14.57
N LYS A 507 -12.93 14.39 -15.86
CA LYS A 507 -13.65 15.01 -16.99
C LYS A 507 -15.06 14.46 -17.10
N ILE A 508 -15.23 13.14 -17.00
CA ILE A 508 -16.54 12.47 -17.02
C ILE A 508 -17.44 13.00 -15.89
N ILE A 509 -16.92 13.09 -14.65
CA ILE A 509 -17.69 13.60 -13.50
C ILE A 509 -18.15 15.05 -13.72
N ILE A 510 -17.30 15.88 -14.31
CA ILE A 510 -17.61 17.30 -14.55
C ILE A 510 -18.59 17.45 -15.71
N TYR A 511 -18.39 16.70 -16.79
CA TYR A 511 -19.19 16.81 -18.01
C TYR A 511 -20.62 16.30 -17.78
N TYR A 512 -20.76 15.10 -17.20
CA TYR A 512 -22.06 14.50 -16.89
C TYR A 512 -22.57 14.86 -15.48
N LYS A 513 -22.20 16.04 -14.97
CA LYS A 513 -22.54 16.47 -13.61
C LYS A 513 -24.07 16.48 -13.43
N GLY A 514 -24.56 15.71 -12.46
CA GLY A 514 -25.99 15.53 -12.18
C GLY A 514 -26.63 14.32 -12.86
N MET A 515 -25.96 13.71 -13.85
CA MET A 515 -26.40 12.52 -14.56
C MET A 515 -25.65 11.29 -14.05
N ASN A 516 -25.93 10.88 -12.81
CA ASN A 516 -25.18 9.83 -12.10
C ASN A 516 -25.09 8.50 -12.88
N CYS A 517 -26.17 8.08 -13.55
CA CYS A 517 -26.17 6.87 -14.36
C CYS A 517 -25.19 6.95 -15.55
N HIS A 518 -25.11 8.11 -16.22
CA HIS A 518 -24.18 8.30 -17.33
C HIS A 518 -22.73 8.25 -16.85
N ILE A 519 -22.42 8.85 -15.69
CA ILE A 519 -21.08 8.77 -15.09
C ILE A 519 -20.68 7.30 -14.85
N LEU A 520 -21.57 6.51 -14.23
CA LEU A 520 -21.32 5.10 -13.93
C LEU A 520 -21.18 4.25 -15.19
N CYS A 521 -22.06 4.43 -16.18
CA CYS A 521 -21.96 3.75 -17.47
C CYS A 521 -20.62 4.06 -18.16
N ARG A 522 -20.16 5.32 -18.10
CA ARG A 522 -18.87 5.72 -18.68
C ARG A 522 -17.68 5.10 -17.98
N PHE A 523 -17.69 5.05 -16.65
CA PHE A 523 -16.65 4.36 -15.90
C PHE A 523 -16.60 2.87 -16.25
N LEU A 524 -17.76 2.23 -16.42
CA LEU A 524 -17.84 0.84 -16.84
C LEU A 524 -17.30 0.63 -18.27
N VAL A 525 -17.65 1.51 -19.22
CA VAL A 525 -17.12 1.46 -20.59
C VAL A 525 -15.59 1.58 -20.60
N TRP A 526 -15.03 2.55 -19.87
CA TRP A 526 -13.57 2.68 -19.75
C TRP A 526 -12.92 1.47 -19.08
N ALA A 527 -13.53 0.93 -18.03
CA ALA A 527 -13.03 -0.28 -17.39
C ALA A 527 -12.99 -1.48 -18.35
N ILE A 528 -14.06 -1.68 -19.14
CA ILE A 528 -14.13 -2.77 -20.12
C ILE A 528 -13.08 -2.58 -21.21
N ILE A 529 -12.96 -1.38 -21.79
CA ILE A 529 -11.98 -1.10 -22.85
C ILE A 529 -10.55 -1.37 -22.35
N LEU A 530 -10.18 -0.79 -21.21
CA LEU A 530 -8.84 -0.96 -20.63
C LEU A 530 -8.58 -2.42 -20.22
N GLY A 531 -9.60 -3.12 -19.72
CA GLY A 531 -9.54 -4.54 -19.39
C GLY A 531 -9.30 -5.42 -20.61
N ILE A 532 -10.00 -5.15 -21.73
CA ILE A 532 -9.80 -5.87 -23.01
C ILE A 532 -8.40 -5.63 -23.54
N PHE A 533 -7.92 -4.38 -23.54
CA PHE A 533 -6.54 -4.07 -23.97
C PHE A 533 -5.49 -4.79 -23.11
N ALA A 534 -5.68 -4.80 -21.78
CA ALA A 534 -4.80 -5.54 -20.88
C ALA A 534 -4.83 -7.06 -21.14
N ALA A 535 -6.01 -7.62 -21.37
CA ALA A 535 -6.19 -9.04 -21.69
C ALA A 535 -5.50 -9.42 -23.01
N ILE A 536 -5.62 -8.59 -24.06
CA ILE A 536 -4.96 -8.80 -25.35
C ILE A 536 -3.44 -8.76 -25.20
N LEU A 537 -2.89 -7.74 -24.52
CA LEU A 537 -1.44 -7.60 -24.35
C LEU A 537 -0.83 -8.74 -23.53
N THR A 538 -1.58 -9.30 -22.57
CA THR A 538 -1.10 -10.36 -21.67
C THR A 538 -1.43 -11.76 -22.15
N LYS A 539 -2.29 -11.88 -23.18
CA LYS A 539 -2.95 -13.15 -23.57
C LYS A 539 -3.64 -13.85 -22.40
N CYS A 540 -4.05 -13.10 -21.37
CA CYS A 540 -4.55 -13.61 -20.09
C CYS A 540 -3.58 -14.59 -19.38
N THR A 541 -2.28 -14.50 -19.65
CA THR A 541 -1.23 -15.29 -18.99
C THR A 541 -0.34 -14.39 -18.14
N ARG A 542 0.34 -14.97 -17.14
CA ARG A 542 1.28 -14.22 -16.28
C ARG A 542 2.52 -13.77 -17.07
N ASP A 543 3.10 -14.69 -17.85
CA ASP A 543 4.42 -14.50 -18.47
C ASP A 543 4.41 -14.56 -20.01
N GLY A 544 3.46 -15.25 -20.65
CA GLY A 544 3.47 -15.54 -22.11
C GLY A 544 2.81 -14.48 -23.02
N GLY A 545 2.50 -13.30 -22.47
CA GLY A 545 1.90 -12.19 -23.22
C GLY A 545 2.91 -11.43 -24.10
N PHE A 546 2.42 -10.56 -24.98
CA PHE A 546 3.26 -9.60 -25.70
C PHE A 546 3.93 -8.61 -24.72
N ILE A 547 3.15 -8.15 -23.74
CA ILE A 547 3.61 -7.29 -22.65
C ILE A 547 3.00 -7.84 -21.36
N PRO A 548 3.74 -8.60 -20.53
CA PRO A 548 3.21 -9.12 -19.27
C PRO A 548 2.90 -7.99 -18.29
N VAL A 549 1.98 -8.25 -17.36
CA VAL A 549 1.68 -7.31 -16.27
C VAL A 549 2.89 -7.25 -15.37
N ASN A 550 3.58 -6.11 -15.38
CA ASN A 550 4.84 -5.94 -14.66
C ASN A 550 4.89 -4.56 -14.00
N LYS A 551 4.85 -4.59 -12.66
CA LYS A 551 4.90 -3.38 -11.81
C LYS A 551 6.28 -2.74 -11.81
N ASN A 552 7.36 -3.52 -11.92
CA ASN A 552 8.73 -3.01 -11.92
C ASN A 552 9.00 -2.15 -13.17
N LEU A 553 8.52 -2.60 -14.33
CA LEU A 553 8.63 -1.84 -15.59
C LEU A 553 7.56 -0.77 -15.75
N TRP A 554 6.54 -0.75 -14.87
CA TRP A 554 5.31 0.01 -15.10
C TRP A 554 4.76 -0.26 -16.51
N SER A 555 4.69 -1.53 -16.91
CA SER A 555 4.38 -1.90 -18.29
C SER A 555 3.03 -1.36 -18.76
N LEU A 556 2.87 -1.18 -20.08
CA LEU A 556 1.61 -0.71 -20.65
C LEU A 556 0.41 -1.57 -20.23
N SER A 557 0.56 -2.90 -20.26
CA SER A 557 -0.49 -3.83 -19.82
C SER A 557 -0.82 -3.68 -18.32
N TYR A 558 0.17 -3.38 -17.49
CA TYR A 558 -0.03 -3.07 -16.08
C TYR A 558 -0.82 -1.78 -15.89
N VAL A 559 -0.49 -0.70 -16.61
CA VAL A 559 -1.26 0.57 -16.54
C VAL A 559 -2.70 0.37 -17.02
N MET A 560 -2.93 -0.38 -18.09
CA MET A 560 -4.27 -0.66 -18.60
C MET A 560 -5.09 -1.49 -17.60
N CYS A 561 -4.49 -2.56 -17.05
CA CYS A 561 -5.12 -3.40 -16.02
C CYS A 561 -5.48 -2.57 -14.77
N MET A 562 -4.55 -1.75 -14.30
CA MET A 562 -4.75 -0.90 -13.13
C MET A 562 -5.74 0.23 -13.37
N GLY A 563 -5.78 0.78 -14.59
CA GLY A 563 -6.79 1.73 -15.02
C GLY A 563 -8.20 1.12 -14.93
N CYS A 564 -8.38 -0.11 -15.43
CA CYS A 564 -9.63 -0.85 -15.29
C CYS A 564 -10.08 -0.97 -13.82
N PHE A 565 -9.21 -1.47 -12.93
CA PHE A 565 -9.52 -1.58 -11.50
C PHE A 565 -9.80 -0.22 -10.85
N SER A 566 -9.11 0.84 -11.28
CA SER A 566 -9.33 2.18 -10.74
C SER A 566 -10.71 2.74 -11.12
N PHE A 567 -11.15 2.57 -12.37
CA PHE A 567 -12.48 2.98 -12.80
C PHE A 567 -13.58 2.20 -12.07
N LEU A 568 -13.43 0.89 -11.91
CA LEU A 568 -14.37 0.06 -11.15
C LEU A 568 -14.43 0.47 -9.67
N LEU A 569 -13.28 0.67 -9.03
CA LEU A 569 -13.20 1.06 -7.63
C LEU A 569 -13.78 2.46 -7.40
N LEU A 570 -13.46 3.43 -8.25
CA LEU A 570 -14.03 4.77 -8.18
C LEU A 570 -15.54 4.76 -8.44
N GLY A 571 -16.00 3.99 -9.44
CA GLY A 571 -17.42 3.84 -9.74
C GLY A 571 -18.21 3.22 -8.59
N GLY A 572 -17.68 2.16 -7.98
CA GLY A 572 -18.27 1.53 -6.80
C GLY A 572 -18.36 2.48 -5.61
N MET A 573 -17.27 3.17 -5.27
CA MET A 573 -17.26 4.15 -4.18
C MET A 573 -18.17 5.35 -4.48
N TYR A 574 -18.20 5.84 -5.72
CA TYR A 574 -19.10 6.91 -6.15
C TYR A 574 -20.57 6.52 -5.99
N PHE A 575 -20.95 5.33 -6.44
CA PHE A 575 -22.30 4.81 -6.29
C PHE A 575 -22.70 4.68 -4.81
N VAL A 576 -21.87 4.03 -4.00
CA VAL A 576 -22.18 3.77 -2.59
C VAL A 576 -22.23 5.05 -1.75
N THR A 577 -21.29 5.99 -1.97
CA THR A 577 -21.12 7.17 -1.10
C THR A 577 -21.83 8.43 -1.58
N ASP A 578 -21.79 8.73 -2.88
CA ASP A 578 -22.29 9.99 -3.42
C ASP A 578 -23.68 9.84 -4.08
N VAL A 579 -24.01 8.68 -4.65
CA VAL A 579 -25.32 8.41 -5.27
C VAL A 579 -26.34 7.88 -4.26
N LYS A 580 -26.07 6.71 -3.65
CA LYS A 580 -26.98 6.08 -2.69
C LYS A 580 -26.85 6.63 -1.28
N GLY A 581 -25.67 7.14 -0.90
CA GLY A 581 -25.42 7.65 0.44
C GLY A 581 -25.48 6.58 1.54
N TRP A 582 -25.36 5.29 1.18
CA TRP A 582 -25.39 4.17 2.12
C TRP A 582 -24.24 4.22 3.12
N TRP A 583 -23.11 4.78 2.69
CA TRP A 583 -21.92 4.90 3.51
C TRP A 583 -21.27 6.26 3.33
N ALA A 584 -20.84 6.85 4.45
CA ALA A 584 -20.20 8.17 4.44
C ALA A 584 -18.69 8.12 4.14
N GLY A 585 -18.15 6.95 3.79
CA GLY A 585 -16.71 6.73 3.50
C GLY A 585 -15.84 6.53 4.76
N ARG A 586 -16.42 6.35 5.95
CA ARG A 586 -15.67 6.19 7.20
C ARG A 586 -15.22 4.73 7.40
N PRO A 587 -13.99 4.46 7.85
CA PRO A 587 -13.01 5.42 8.36
C PRO A 587 -12.09 6.03 7.28
N PHE A 588 -12.11 5.54 6.05
CA PHE A 588 -11.12 5.87 5.02
C PHE A 588 -11.11 7.34 4.58
N VAL A 589 -12.21 8.09 4.71
CA VAL A 589 -12.21 9.54 4.44
C VAL A 589 -11.17 10.29 5.28
N TYR A 590 -10.89 9.85 6.51
CA TYR A 590 -9.95 10.54 7.40
C TYR A 590 -8.51 10.56 6.87
N PRO A 591 -7.87 9.41 6.58
CA PRO A 591 -6.55 9.40 5.96
C PRO A 591 -6.56 10.03 4.56
N GLY A 592 -7.68 9.93 3.80
CA GLY A 592 -7.78 10.55 2.48
C GLY A 592 -7.71 12.08 2.48
N MET A 593 -8.28 12.72 3.51
CA MET A 593 -8.21 14.18 3.67
C MET A 593 -6.84 14.68 4.16
N ASN A 594 -6.03 13.81 4.76
CA ASN A 594 -4.72 14.10 5.35
C ASN A 594 -3.62 13.20 4.76
N SER A 595 -3.69 12.93 3.46
CA SER A 595 -2.90 11.85 2.83
C SER A 595 -1.39 12.06 2.91
N ILE A 596 -0.92 13.30 2.71
CA ILE A 596 0.52 13.62 2.78
C ILE A 596 1.03 13.40 4.21
N PHE A 597 0.29 13.85 5.22
CA PHE A 597 0.70 13.69 6.62
C PHE A 597 0.82 12.20 6.99
N VAL A 598 -0.17 11.38 6.65
CA VAL A 598 -0.14 9.94 6.94
C VAL A 598 0.97 9.23 6.15
N TYR A 599 1.14 9.56 4.87
CA TYR A 599 2.21 8.97 4.05
C TYR A 599 3.60 9.28 4.62
N VAL A 600 3.89 10.55 4.91
CA VAL A 600 5.20 10.95 5.39
C VAL A 600 5.43 10.46 6.82
N GLY A 601 4.41 10.60 7.65
CA GLY A 601 4.43 10.16 9.04
C GLY A 601 4.70 8.67 9.18
N HIS A 602 3.99 7.81 8.44
CA HIS A 602 4.20 6.36 8.57
C HIS A 602 5.58 5.92 8.08
N SER A 603 6.14 6.61 7.09
CA SER A 603 7.46 6.30 6.56
C SER A 603 8.56 6.69 7.56
N LEU A 604 8.41 7.84 8.23
CA LEU A 604 9.38 8.34 9.21
C LEU A 604 9.30 7.63 10.55
N LEU A 605 8.09 7.40 11.06
CA LEU A 605 7.85 6.82 12.38
C LEU A 605 7.61 5.31 12.34
N GLY A 606 7.62 4.69 11.15
CA GLY A 606 7.23 3.30 10.95
C GLY A 606 8.03 2.32 11.80
N PHE A 607 9.32 2.54 11.97
CA PHE A 607 10.21 1.66 12.72
C PHE A 607 10.21 1.91 14.24
N TYR A 608 9.50 2.93 14.72
CA TYR A 608 9.50 3.32 16.13
C TYR A 608 8.27 2.79 16.87
N PHE A 609 8.43 2.51 18.15
CA PHE A 609 7.30 2.27 19.05
C PHE A 609 6.42 3.53 19.12
N PRO A 610 5.08 3.44 19.11
CA PRO A 610 4.23 2.24 19.21
C PRO A 610 3.82 1.60 17.86
N PHE A 611 4.44 1.98 16.74
CA PHE A 611 4.04 1.50 15.41
C PHE A 611 4.66 0.15 15.07
N SER A 612 5.93 -0.05 15.44
CA SER A 612 6.64 -1.33 15.30
C SER A 612 7.43 -1.63 16.56
N TRP A 613 7.74 -2.91 16.79
CA TRP A 613 8.60 -3.37 17.88
C TRP A 613 9.45 -4.57 17.41
N GLU A 614 10.43 -4.95 18.23
CA GLU A 614 11.26 -6.12 17.96
C GLU A 614 10.46 -7.40 18.23
N MET A 615 10.31 -8.23 17.21
CA MET A 615 9.49 -9.43 17.26
C MET A 615 10.18 -10.57 18.00
N ARG A 616 9.46 -11.20 18.94
CA ARG A 616 9.95 -12.35 19.71
C ARG A 616 9.71 -13.68 19.00
N PHE A 617 8.63 -13.79 18.23
CA PHE A 617 8.20 -15.02 17.57
C PHE A 617 8.33 -14.92 16.04
N GLN A 618 9.56 -14.93 15.53
CA GLN A 618 9.85 -14.83 14.10
C GLN A 618 9.50 -16.10 13.28
N ALA A 619 9.01 -17.15 13.93
CA ALA A 619 8.69 -18.42 13.29
C ALA A 619 7.25 -18.49 12.75
N SER A 620 6.41 -17.45 12.95
CA SER A 620 5.01 -17.46 12.49
C SER A 620 4.50 -16.07 12.11
N HIS A 621 3.45 -16.06 11.29
CA HIS A 621 2.81 -14.83 10.81
C HIS A 621 1.98 -14.06 11.88
N TRP A 622 1.74 -14.63 13.07
CA TRP A 622 0.85 -14.02 14.07
C TRP A 622 1.31 -12.63 14.53
N GLU A 623 2.56 -12.53 14.99
CA GLU A 623 3.11 -11.28 15.53
C GLU A 623 3.27 -10.24 14.43
N TRP A 624 3.74 -10.66 13.24
CA TRP A 624 3.84 -9.82 12.05
C TRP A 624 2.49 -9.21 11.67
N LEU A 625 1.45 -10.04 11.56
CA LEU A 625 0.13 -9.58 11.15
C LEU A 625 -0.48 -8.64 12.19
N PHE A 626 -0.31 -8.95 13.47
CA PHE A 626 -0.76 -8.09 14.56
C PHE A 626 -0.06 -6.73 14.51
N GLN A 627 1.26 -6.68 14.33
CA GLN A 627 2.01 -5.44 14.18
C GLN A 627 1.54 -4.62 12.98
N SER A 628 1.38 -5.25 11.80
CA SER A 628 0.92 -4.53 10.59
C SER A 628 -0.48 -3.94 10.76
N LEU A 629 -1.41 -4.69 11.36
CA LEU A 629 -2.77 -4.22 11.64
C LEU A 629 -2.80 -3.12 12.70
N TRP A 630 -2.03 -3.27 13.77
CA TRP A 630 -1.92 -2.30 14.85
C TRP A 630 -1.35 -0.97 14.35
N GLY A 631 -0.21 -0.99 13.65
CA GLY A 631 0.41 0.20 13.07
C GLY A 631 -0.56 0.93 12.14
N THR A 632 -1.28 0.20 11.29
CA THR A 632 -2.28 0.78 10.38
C THR A 632 -3.47 1.37 11.13
N ALA A 633 -3.99 0.67 12.15
CA ALA A 633 -5.09 1.17 12.98
C ALA A 633 -4.70 2.46 13.72
N LEU A 634 -3.47 2.56 14.23
CA LEU A 634 -2.96 3.78 14.83
C LEU A 634 -2.90 4.95 13.85
N TRP A 635 -2.44 4.74 12.61
CA TRP A 635 -2.44 5.81 11.60
C TRP A 635 -3.85 6.26 11.20
N VAL A 636 -4.81 5.35 11.11
CA VAL A 636 -6.22 5.69 10.88
C VAL A 636 -6.79 6.47 12.06
N LEU A 637 -6.43 6.11 13.30
CA LEU A 637 -6.82 6.83 14.52
C LEU A 637 -6.21 8.24 14.55
N ILE A 638 -4.93 8.38 14.25
CA ILE A 638 -4.25 9.69 14.15
C ILE A 638 -4.94 10.56 13.09
N ALA A 639 -5.23 10.01 11.91
CA ALA A 639 -5.95 10.72 10.87
C ALA A 639 -7.35 11.16 11.32
N TYR A 640 -8.05 10.33 12.09
CA TYR A 640 -9.33 10.67 12.72
C TYR A 640 -9.20 11.82 13.74
N LEU A 641 -8.16 11.81 14.58
CA LEU A 641 -7.90 12.88 15.55
C LEU A 641 -7.61 14.22 14.85
N LEU A 642 -6.79 14.20 13.79
CA LEU A 642 -6.52 15.39 12.97
C LEU A 642 -7.79 15.91 12.31
N TYR A 643 -8.64 15.02 11.79
CA TYR A 643 -9.93 15.37 11.24
C TYR A 643 -10.84 16.02 12.29
N ARG A 644 -10.91 15.49 13.51
CA ARG A 644 -11.68 16.06 14.63
C ARG A 644 -11.18 17.45 15.03
N LYS A 645 -9.86 17.67 14.98
CA LYS A 645 -9.22 18.97 15.23
C LYS A 645 -9.27 19.92 14.02
N LYS A 646 -9.87 19.51 12.89
CA LYS A 646 -9.92 20.25 11.61
C LYS A 646 -8.53 20.67 11.10
N PHE A 647 -7.49 19.91 11.44
CA PHE A 647 -6.15 20.10 10.91
C PHE A 647 -6.03 19.37 9.56
N PHE A 648 -5.68 20.12 8.51
CA PHE A 648 -5.50 19.59 7.16
C PHE A 648 -4.20 20.11 6.54
N LEU A 649 -3.20 19.23 6.41
CA LEU A 649 -1.94 19.59 5.76
C LEU A 649 -2.17 19.75 4.26
N LYS A 650 -1.89 20.95 3.73
CA LYS A 650 -2.03 21.29 2.30
C LYS A 650 -0.72 21.90 1.81
N ILE A 651 -0.36 21.55 0.58
CA ILE A 651 0.82 22.06 -0.14
C ILE A 651 0.35 22.81 -1.38
#